data_AF-A0A3G2G3Q5-F1
#
_entry.id   AF-A0A3G2G3Q5-F1
#
_cell.length_a   1.000
_cell.length_b   1.000
_cell.length_c   1.000
_cell.angle_alpha   90.00
_cell.angle_beta   90.00
_cell.angle_gamma   90.00
#
_symmetry.space_group_name_H-M   'P 1'
#
loop_
_entity.id
_entity.type
_entity.pdbx_description
1 polymer ?
#
loop_
_entity_poly.entity_id
_entity_poly.type
_entity_poly.pdbx_seq_one_letter_code
_entity_poly.pdbx_strand_id
1 'polypeptide(L)'
;MIYIRNLFTQDLRDGKQIAFPTEPSNVFFKFSFSDDDPERRISFKFKDTDVSSPFYLFNGKIIKTRLYSAKSESRIDGELKQFFRDDLKAKIEDVIVFRAINKESYEFEFIPDGTASYNTYKAILSGRNHELVIEDDQEIYHDFSFIDNTDLVNLKEDFADWFIKDDGLKHNYFTDSFGSKRSNFIEQLTKYDSVYNQQFGTSIFSLPEIDLNEFISQIEKNLYLEEGEFYEFSLKTSTHMPRAILGKKNYLKFLKENLSKNRITQIDFNLNSFREIVQQSNLNFSPSLILRFIASLTSKPFVILSGLSGSGKTKIAQSFAQWICESDSQYKIVPVGADWTNREPLVGYPNGLVTEEYITPDSGIIHLLLEAKSAGNENKPFFLILDEMNLSHVERYFADFLSIMESKDKMKLYTGKERISIDGKAIPQEIGWPKNVFIIGTVNIDETTYMFSPKVLDRANVIEFRITEEEINTYLDNPGVPDLKKLERQGVSMAESFLKISEDYKLEKNPKISEELISFFNQLKNVGAEFGYRSATEILQLVSKLKMLEPSFQDKDCLDIAIMQKLLPKLHGSRSKLVKILLSLSVLCLENISYEYFEKEYDTLYKNNFDGITVKYPISFEKLTRMYKNVLANGFTSYAEA
;
A
#
# COMPACT_ATOMS: atom_id res chain seq x y z
N MET A 1 -1.55 -27.19 1.68
CA MET A 1 -1.01 -28.15 2.68
C MET A 1 -0.42 -29.34 1.95
N ILE A 2 0.47 -30.13 2.55
CA ILE A 2 0.90 -31.41 1.94
C ILE A 2 0.21 -32.56 2.63
N TYR A 3 -0.46 -33.36 1.82
CA TYR A 3 -1.12 -34.58 2.25
C TYR A 3 -0.23 -35.74 1.87
N ILE A 4 0.21 -36.52 2.85
CA ILE A 4 0.96 -37.73 2.57
C ILE A 4 0.21 -38.92 3.10
N ARG A 5 -0.31 -39.70 2.15
CA ARG A 5 -0.81 -41.04 2.41
C ARG A 5 0.33 -42.01 2.17
N ASN A 6 0.46 -43.03 3.02
CA ASN A 6 1.37 -44.13 2.74
C ASN A 6 2.84 -43.70 2.51
N LEU A 7 3.37 -42.89 3.44
CA LEU A 7 4.83 -42.86 3.67
C LEU A 7 5.41 -44.27 3.82
N PHE A 8 4.58 -45.22 4.23
CA PHE A 8 4.92 -46.60 4.54
C PHE A 8 4.17 -47.54 3.59
N THR A 9 4.75 -47.80 2.41
CA THR A 9 4.31 -48.92 1.56
C THR A 9 4.76 -50.28 2.12
N GLN A 10 5.59 -50.28 3.18
CA GLN A 10 6.04 -51.45 3.94
C GLN A 10 6.10 -51.11 5.44
N ASP A 11 6.01 -52.14 6.28
CA ASP A 11 6.05 -52.07 7.74
C ASP A 11 7.22 -51.21 8.28
N LEU A 12 6.93 -50.34 9.26
CA LEU A 12 7.89 -49.43 9.91
C LEU A 12 9.08 -50.14 10.60
N ARG A 13 9.01 -51.46 10.72
CA ARG A 13 10.03 -52.33 11.32
C ARG A 13 11.28 -52.53 10.45
N ASP A 14 11.20 -52.28 9.14
CA ASP A 14 12.37 -52.34 8.26
C ASP A 14 13.18 -51.05 8.40
N GLY A 15 14.47 -51.13 8.77
CA GLY A 15 15.37 -50.01 9.06
C GLY A 15 15.70 -49.04 7.90
N LYS A 16 14.82 -48.91 6.90
CA LYS A 16 14.93 -47.99 5.75
C LYS A 16 14.49 -46.57 6.12
N GLN A 17 15.11 -45.57 5.51
CA GLN A 17 14.78 -44.14 5.62
C GLN A 17 13.45 -43.78 4.92
N ILE A 18 12.94 -42.58 5.20
CA ILE A 18 11.77 -42.03 4.51
C ILE A 18 12.22 -41.43 3.18
N ALA A 19 11.58 -41.79 2.07
CA ALA A 19 11.87 -41.26 0.75
C ALA A 19 10.70 -40.46 0.19
N PHE A 20 10.99 -39.35 -0.49
CA PHE A 20 10.02 -38.49 -1.15
C PHE A 20 10.29 -38.44 -2.65
N PRO A 21 9.24 -38.47 -3.50
CA PRO A 21 9.40 -38.33 -4.95
C PRO A 21 9.97 -36.95 -5.32
N THR A 22 10.58 -36.86 -6.50
CA THR A 22 11.35 -35.70 -6.96
C THR A 22 10.54 -34.40 -6.96
N GLU A 23 9.38 -34.40 -7.63
CA GLU A 23 8.55 -33.20 -7.79
C GLU A 23 7.96 -32.69 -6.45
N PRO A 24 7.31 -33.53 -5.62
CA PRO A 24 6.89 -33.13 -4.28
C PRO A 24 8.03 -32.59 -3.40
N SER A 25 9.23 -33.17 -3.49
CA SER A 25 10.39 -32.71 -2.72
C SER A 25 10.85 -31.32 -3.15
N ASN A 26 10.97 -31.09 -4.46
CA ASN A 26 11.38 -29.80 -5.01
C ASN A 26 10.36 -28.70 -4.66
N VAL A 27 9.07 -29.03 -4.69
CA VAL A 27 8.01 -28.08 -4.36
C VAL A 27 7.98 -27.77 -2.87
N PHE A 28 8.06 -28.81 -2.02
CA PHE A 28 7.88 -28.67 -0.58
C PHE A 28 9.12 -28.27 0.20
N PHE A 29 10.22 -28.98 -0.04
CA PHE A 29 11.47 -28.76 0.66
C PHE A 29 12.32 -27.68 -0.02
N LYS A 30 11.94 -27.24 -1.23
CA LYS A 30 12.78 -26.36 -2.07
C LYS A 30 14.21 -26.92 -2.14
N PHE A 31 14.29 -28.23 -2.30
CA PHE A 31 15.53 -29.01 -2.31
C PHE A 31 15.52 -29.87 -3.56
N SER A 32 16.45 -29.63 -4.48
CA SER A 32 16.61 -30.46 -5.67
C SER A 32 17.43 -31.69 -5.34
N PHE A 33 17.03 -32.85 -5.84
CA PHE A 33 17.85 -34.06 -5.76
C PHE A 33 19.22 -33.93 -6.48
N SER A 34 19.37 -32.94 -7.36
CA SER A 34 20.62 -32.60 -8.05
C SER A 34 21.57 -31.75 -7.20
N ASP A 35 21.07 -31.14 -6.13
CA ASP A 35 21.86 -30.30 -5.23
C ASP A 35 22.47 -31.21 -4.16
N ASP A 36 23.79 -31.34 -4.18
CA ASP A 36 24.52 -32.16 -3.22
C ASP A 36 24.78 -31.32 -1.94
N ASP A 37 23.74 -31.18 -1.12
CA ASP A 37 23.84 -30.62 0.23
C ASP A 37 23.63 -31.74 1.25
N PRO A 38 24.66 -32.55 1.51
CA PRO A 38 24.53 -33.68 2.37
C PRO A 38 24.16 -33.21 3.78
N GLU A 39 24.60 -32.05 4.29
CA GLU A 39 24.42 -31.66 5.70
C GLU A 39 23.13 -30.87 6.00
N ARG A 40 22.20 -30.73 5.05
CA ARG A 40 20.96 -29.98 5.26
C ARG A 40 20.12 -30.57 6.39
N ARG A 41 19.95 -29.80 7.46
CA ARG A 41 19.09 -30.16 8.59
C ARG A 41 17.73 -29.51 8.47
N ILE A 42 16.71 -30.30 8.77
CA ILE A 42 15.33 -29.83 8.83
C ILE A 42 14.69 -30.26 10.15
N SER A 43 13.69 -29.50 10.59
CA SER A 43 12.92 -29.80 11.80
C SER A 43 11.44 -29.96 11.53
N PHE A 44 10.85 -30.98 12.16
CA PHE A 44 9.42 -31.25 12.12
C PHE A 44 8.82 -31.07 13.51
N LYS A 45 7.82 -30.21 13.64
CA LYS A 45 7.07 -30.00 14.87
C LYS A 45 5.75 -30.75 14.80
N PHE A 46 5.53 -31.69 15.72
CA PHE A 46 4.24 -32.36 15.83
C PHE A 46 3.18 -31.41 16.37
N LYS A 47 2.00 -31.41 15.75
CA LYS A 47 0.84 -30.62 16.14
C LYS A 47 -0.36 -31.54 16.29
N ASP A 48 -1.00 -31.46 17.46
CA ASP A 48 -2.28 -32.10 17.72
C ASP A 48 -3.18 -31.05 18.37
N THR A 49 -4.30 -30.73 17.73
CA THR A 49 -5.24 -29.71 18.21
C THR A 49 -6.33 -30.29 19.10
N ASP A 50 -6.48 -31.61 19.13
CA ASP A 50 -7.46 -32.28 19.97
C ASP A 50 -6.86 -32.63 21.33
N VAL A 51 -7.22 -31.86 22.36
CA VAL A 51 -6.74 -32.05 23.74
C VAL A 51 -7.18 -33.42 24.32
N SER A 52 -8.21 -34.04 23.74
CA SER A 52 -8.68 -35.37 24.14
C SER A 52 -7.97 -36.53 23.42
N SER A 53 -7.14 -36.23 22.42
CA SER A 53 -6.33 -37.21 21.69
C SER A 53 -5.28 -37.85 22.60
N PRO A 54 -5.06 -39.17 22.52
CA PRO A 54 -3.99 -39.84 23.26
C PRO A 54 -2.58 -39.38 22.83
N PHE A 55 -2.47 -38.69 21.68
CA PHE A 55 -1.20 -38.18 21.16
C PHE A 55 -0.93 -36.72 21.54
N TYR A 56 -1.91 -36.01 22.12
CA TYR A 56 -1.75 -34.60 22.53
C TYR A 56 -0.59 -34.38 23.49
N LEU A 57 -0.19 -35.40 24.27
CA LEU A 57 0.97 -35.34 25.16
C LEU A 57 2.29 -35.07 24.42
N PHE A 58 2.35 -35.35 23.12
CA PHE A 58 3.51 -35.06 22.27
C PHE A 58 3.38 -33.74 21.51
N ASN A 59 2.28 -33.01 21.66
CA ASN A 59 2.02 -31.77 20.95
C ASN A 59 3.16 -30.77 21.17
N GLY A 60 3.69 -30.22 20.09
CA GLY A 60 4.84 -29.31 20.08
C GLY A 60 6.21 -29.98 20.12
N LYS A 61 6.31 -31.32 20.17
CA LYS A 61 7.60 -32.05 20.09
C LYS A 61 8.27 -31.77 18.73
N ILE A 62 9.55 -31.38 18.78
CA ILE A 62 10.34 -31.06 17.60
C ILE A 62 11.31 -32.22 17.32
N ILE A 63 11.23 -32.77 16.11
CA ILE A 63 12.17 -33.78 15.60
C ILE A 63 13.10 -33.11 14.60
N LYS A 64 14.39 -33.08 14.90
CA LYS A 64 15.43 -32.61 13.98
C LYS A 64 16.03 -33.81 13.25
N THR A 65 16.15 -33.71 11.94
CA THR A 65 16.62 -34.79 11.07
C THR A 65 17.31 -34.19 9.83
N ARG A 66 17.98 -35.03 9.05
CA ARG A 66 18.74 -34.65 7.86
C ARG A 66 17.92 -34.94 6.61
N LEU A 67 17.92 -33.99 5.67
CA LEU A 67 17.36 -34.16 4.32
C LEU A 67 18.51 -34.19 3.33
N TYR A 68 18.59 -35.22 2.50
CA TYR A 68 19.68 -35.34 1.54
C TYR A 68 19.23 -36.08 0.28
N SER A 69 20.00 -35.91 -0.80
CA SER A 69 19.74 -36.54 -2.10
C SER A 69 20.26 -37.97 -2.12
N ALA A 70 19.46 -38.91 -2.65
CA ALA A 70 19.86 -40.29 -2.82
C ALA A 70 19.41 -40.81 -4.19
N LYS A 71 20.36 -40.85 -5.14
CA LYS A 71 20.16 -41.24 -6.55
C LYS A 71 19.14 -40.35 -7.28
N SER A 72 17.85 -40.63 -7.15
CA SER A 72 16.74 -39.98 -7.88
C SER A 72 15.65 -39.43 -6.97
N GLU A 73 15.82 -39.51 -5.65
CA GLU A 73 14.81 -39.13 -4.65
C GLU A 73 15.47 -38.38 -3.49
N SER A 74 14.67 -37.58 -2.76
CA SER A 74 15.11 -36.96 -1.51
C SER A 74 14.78 -37.86 -0.33
N ARG A 75 15.68 -37.99 0.64
CA ARG A 75 15.50 -38.84 1.81
C ARG A 75 15.65 -38.09 3.11
N ILE A 76 14.85 -38.50 4.09
CA ILE A 76 14.92 -38.04 5.47
C ILE A 76 15.45 -39.18 6.35
N ASP A 77 16.37 -38.82 7.25
CA ASP A 77 16.93 -39.76 8.22
C ASP A 77 15.90 -40.32 9.22
N GLY A 78 16.33 -41.35 9.95
CA GLY A 78 15.43 -42.24 10.68
C GLY A 78 14.70 -41.64 11.88
N GLU A 79 15.05 -40.45 12.35
CA GLU A 79 14.51 -39.88 13.61
C GLU A 79 13.01 -39.61 13.51
N LEU A 80 12.56 -39.04 12.38
CA LEU A 80 11.14 -38.78 12.14
C LEU A 80 10.36 -40.09 12.02
N LYS A 81 10.94 -41.10 11.37
CA LYS A 81 10.35 -42.43 11.27
C LYS A 81 10.24 -43.12 12.63
N GLN A 82 11.27 -42.98 13.47
CA GLN A 82 11.27 -43.55 14.81
C GLN A 82 10.13 -42.95 15.65
N PHE A 83 9.91 -41.64 15.56
CA PHE A 83 8.80 -40.98 16.21
C PHE A 83 7.44 -41.52 15.77
N PHE A 84 7.24 -41.69 14.45
CA PHE A 84 6.00 -42.27 13.92
C PHE A 84 5.74 -43.70 14.42
N ARG A 85 6.79 -44.52 14.53
CA ARG A 85 6.66 -45.92 14.93
C ARG A 85 6.51 -46.11 16.43
N ASP A 86 7.38 -45.48 17.22
CA ASP A 86 7.54 -45.81 18.64
C ASP A 86 6.58 -44.98 19.50
N ASP A 87 6.41 -43.69 19.17
CA ASP A 87 5.58 -42.75 19.94
C ASP A 87 4.15 -42.68 19.41
N LEU A 88 3.96 -42.49 18.08
CA LEU A 88 2.61 -42.40 17.49
C LEU A 88 1.99 -43.77 17.14
N LYS A 89 2.79 -44.84 17.13
CA LYS A 89 2.37 -46.21 16.76
C LYS A 89 1.62 -46.27 15.43
N ALA A 90 2.06 -45.46 14.45
CA ALA A 90 1.43 -45.33 13.14
C ALA A 90 1.38 -46.67 12.40
N LYS A 91 0.28 -46.93 11.70
CA LYS A 91 0.00 -48.14 10.92
C LYS A 91 -0.04 -47.83 9.42
N ILE A 92 0.08 -48.90 8.63
CA ILE A 92 -0.15 -48.85 7.18
C ILE A 92 -1.62 -48.42 6.99
N GLU A 93 -1.84 -47.36 6.21
CA GLU A 93 -3.11 -46.63 5.98
C GLU A 93 -3.39 -45.37 6.82
N ASP A 94 -2.62 -45.07 7.88
CA ASP A 94 -2.77 -43.79 8.59
C ASP A 94 -2.28 -42.62 7.71
N VAL A 95 -2.84 -41.42 7.93
CA VAL A 95 -2.51 -40.21 7.15
C VAL A 95 -1.64 -39.26 7.97
N ILE A 96 -0.60 -38.71 7.33
CA ILE A 96 0.23 -37.65 7.92
C ILE A 96 0.16 -36.43 7.03
N VAL A 97 -0.17 -35.29 7.62
CA VAL A 97 -0.31 -34.01 6.90
C VAL A 97 0.84 -33.11 7.31
N PHE A 98 1.65 -32.67 6.36
CA PHE A 98 2.76 -31.74 6.60
C PHE A 98 2.41 -30.34 6.11
N ARG A 99 2.89 -29.31 6.81
CA ARG A 99 2.83 -27.92 6.38
C ARG A 99 4.19 -27.27 6.57
N ALA A 100 4.63 -26.51 5.57
CA ALA A 100 5.87 -25.75 5.67
C ALA A 100 5.63 -24.53 6.56
N ILE A 101 6.52 -24.31 7.52
CA ILE A 101 6.59 -23.06 8.28
C ILE A 101 7.60 -22.13 7.60
N ASN A 102 8.74 -22.69 7.18
CA ASN A 102 9.77 -22.01 6.39
C ASN A 102 10.65 -23.06 5.66
N LYS A 103 11.79 -22.64 5.09
CA LYS A 103 12.69 -23.50 4.30
C LYS A 103 13.38 -24.65 5.07
N GLU A 104 13.39 -24.60 6.40
CA GLU A 104 14.08 -25.59 7.25
C GLU A 104 13.17 -26.17 8.35
N SER A 105 11.96 -25.64 8.52
CA SER A 105 11.03 -26.05 9.56
C SER A 105 9.62 -26.31 9.03
N TYR A 106 9.03 -27.40 9.50
CA TYR A 106 7.75 -27.92 9.06
C TYR A 106 6.91 -28.31 10.29
N GLU A 107 5.59 -28.13 10.22
CA GLU A 107 4.66 -28.76 11.16
C GLU A 107 4.02 -29.99 10.51
N PHE A 108 3.58 -30.95 11.34
CA PHE A 108 2.78 -32.06 10.86
C PHE A 108 1.72 -32.51 11.86
N GLU A 109 0.63 -33.04 11.31
CA GLU A 109 -0.51 -33.61 12.03
C GLU A 109 -0.61 -35.11 11.68
N PHE A 110 -1.02 -35.93 12.65
CA PHE A 110 -1.21 -37.37 12.49
C PHE A 110 -2.69 -37.71 12.59
N ILE A 111 -3.21 -38.42 11.59
CA ILE A 111 -4.63 -38.73 11.43
C ILE A 111 -4.78 -40.25 11.30
N PRO A 112 -5.05 -40.95 12.43
CA PRO A 112 -5.26 -42.39 12.44
C PRO A 112 -6.50 -42.83 11.65
N ASP A 113 -6.44 -44.02 11.05
CA ASP A 113 -7.60 -44.68 10.46
C ASP A 113 -8.73 -44.86 11.51
N GLY A 114 -9.95 -44.56 11.09
CA GLY A 114 -11.15 -44.58 11.94
C GLY A 114 -11.48 -43.27 12.67
N THR A 115 -10.66 -42.22 12.55
CA THR A 115 -11.00 -40.87 13.05
C THR A 115 -12.01 -40.16 12.15
N ALA A 116 -12.79 -39.23 12.69
CA ALA A 116 -13.89 -38.58 11.96
C ALA A 116 -13.42 -37.84 10.68
N SER A 117 -12.21 -37.30 10.71
CA SER A 117 -11.62 -36.58 9.59
C SER A 117 -10.95 -37.50 8.55
N TYR A 118 -10.62 -38.74 8.90
CA TYR A 118 -9.85 -39.67 8.05
C TYR A 118 -10.45 -39.86 6.65
N ASN A 119 -11.76 -40.08 6.55
CA ASN A 119 -12.42 -40.32 5.27
C ASN A 119 -12.39 -39.10 4.34
N THR A 120 -12.43 -37.89 4.90
CA THR A 120 -12.31 -36.64 4.15
C THR A 120 -10.93 -36.53 3.52
N TYR A 121 -9.88 -36.73 4.31
CA TYR A 121 -8.51 -36.71 3.83
C TYR A 121 -8.24 -37.81 2.80
N LYS A 122 -8.78 -39.02 3.02
CA LYS A 122 -8.65 -40.15 2.10
C LYS A 122 -9.32 -39.91 0.75
N ALA A 123 -10.45 -39.18 0.72
CA ALA A 123 -11.12 -38.80 -0.51
C ALA A 123 -10.31 -37.77 -1.33
N ILE A 124 -9.72 -36.77 -0.66
CA ILE A 124 -8.87 -35.75 -1.29
C ILE A 124 -7.68 -36.37 -2.02
N LEU A 125 -7.06 -37.37 -1.39
CA LEU A 125 -5.86 -38.04 -1.90
C LEU A 125 -6.09 -38.88 -3.17
N SER A 126 -7.34 -39.11 -3.59
CA SER A 126 -7.69 -39.79 -4.87
C SER A 126 -6.90 -41.08 -5.19
N GLY A 127 -6.43 -41.81 -4.17
CA GLY A 127 -5.62 -43.02 -4.30
C GLY A 127 -4.11 -42.82 -4.54
N ARG A 128 -3.60 -41.58 -4.55
CA ARG A 128 -2.18 -41.25 -4.67
C ARG A 128 -1.51 -41.14 -3.29
N ASN A 129 -0.21 -41.47 -3.23
CA ASN A 129 0.55 -41.47 -1.97
C ASN A 129 1.10 -40.08 -1.59
N HIS A 130 1.47 -39.28 -2.59
CA HIS A 130 2.08 -37.96 -2.40
C HIS A 130 1.35 -36.97 -3.30
N GLU A 131 0.24 -36.39 -2.83
CA GLU A 131 -0.51 -35.41 -3.61
C GLU A 131 -0.49 -34.03 -2.93
N LEU A 132 -0.11 -33.05 -3.72
CA LEU A 132 -0.10 -31.63 -3.39
C LEU A 132 -1.41 -31.03 -3.92
N VAL A 133 -2.47 -31.04 -3.10
CA VAL A 133 -3.66 -30.24 -3.37
C VAL A 133 -3.49 -28.90 -2.67
N ILE A 134 -3.41 -27.83 -3.46
CA ILE A 134 -3.60 -26.45 -3.00
C ILE A 134 -4.90 -25.97 -3.64
N GLU A 135 -6.01 -26.48 -3.13
CA GLU A 135 -7.33 -25.89 -3.31
C GLU A 135 -7.99 -25.87 -1.92
N ASP A 136 -8.09 -24.68 -1.35
CA ASP A 136 -9.37 -24.19 -0.86
C ASP A 136 -9.34 -22.67 -0.79
N ASP A 137 -10.41 -22.09 -1.33
CA ASP A 137 -10.86 -20.73 -1.06
C ASP A 137 -11.01 -20.51 0.46
N GLN A 138 -10.77 -19.27 0.89
CA GLN A 138 -10.83 -18.74 2.27
C GLN A 138 -9.49 -18.60 3.03
N GLU A 139 -8.95 -17.39 2.89
CA GLU A 139 -8.34 -16.55 3.93
C GLU A 139 -7.11 -17.01 4.75
N ILE A 140 -6.05 -16.19 4.58
CA ILE A 140 -5.03 -15.70 5.54
C ILE A 140 -3.63 -16.37 5.53
N TYR A 141 -2.80 -15.75 4.68
CA TYR A 141 -1.44 -15.19 4.89
C TYR A 141 -0.18 -16.05 5.15
N HIS A 142 0.75 -15.87 4.21
CA HIS A 142 2.17 -15.48 4.35
C HIS A 142 3.14 -16.46 3.67
N ASP A 143 3.36 -16.27 2.36
CA ASP A 143 4.70 -16.06 1.81
C ASP A 143 4.56 -15.69 0.33
N PHE A 144 4.27 -14.42 0.05
CA PHE A 144 4.47 -13.93 -1.29
C PHE A 144 5.91 -13.48 -1.42
N SER A 145 6.75 -14.36 -1.98
CA SER A 145 7.85 -13.87 -2.80
C SER A 145 7.24 -13.27 -4.06
N PHE A 146 6.70 -12.05 -3.95
CA PHE A 146 6.40 -11.24 -5.12
C PHE A 146 7.74 -10.80 -5.69
N ILE A 147 8.01 -11.27 -6.91
CA ILE A 147 8.97 -10.63 -7.79
C ILE A 147 8.41 -9.22 -8.07
N ASP A 148 9.23 -8.20 -7.83
CA ASP A 148 8.87 -6.80 -8.01
C ASP A 148 8.30 -6.55 -9.42
N ASN A 149 7.30 -5.67 -9.50
CA ASN A 149 6.73 -5.18 -10.76
C ASN A 149 7.68 -4.20 -11.52
N THR A 150 8.97 -4.18 -11.19
CA THR A 150 10.01 -3.37 -11.85
C THR A 150 10.81 -4.12 -12.91
N ASP A 151 10.61 -5.42 -13.11
CA ASP A 151 11.54 -6.21 -13.95
C ASP A 151 11.17 -6.31 -15.44
N LEU A 152 10.04 -5.77 -15.90
CA LEU A 152 9.66 -5.81 -17.34
C LEU A 152 10.01 -4.52 -18.09
N VAL A 153 11.21 -3.97 -17.89
CA VAL A 153 11.71 -2.80 -18.62
C VAL A 153 12.02 -3.15 -20.09
N ASN A 154 12.20 -4.44 -20.41
CA ASN A 154 12.59 -4.88 -21.75
C ASN A 154 11.98 -6.23 -22.12
N LEU A 155 10.70 -6.21 -22.52
CA LEU A 155 9.87 -7.38 -22.84
C LEU A 155 10.56 -8.41 -23.78
N LYS A 156 11.45 -7.94 -24.67
CA LYS A 156 12.25 -8.78 -25.55
C LYS A 156 13.33 -9.56 -24.81
N GLU A 157 14.07 -8.91 -23.92
CA GLU A 157 15.10 -9.53 -23.08
C GLU A 157 14.45 -10.49 -22.07
N ASP A 158 13.35 -10.07 -21.47
CA ASP A 158 12.63 -10.86 -20.47
C ASP A 158 12.03 -12.13 -21.09
N PHE A 159 11.46 -12.01 -22.29
CA PHE A 159 11.02 -13.17 -23.05
C PHE A 159 12.20 -14.07 -23.41
N ALA A 160 13.35 -13.51 -23.78
CA ALA A 160 14.51 -14.31 -24.13
C ALA A 160 15.02 -15.14 -22.95
N ASP A 161 15.10 -14.54 -21.76
CA ASP A 161 15.51 -15.23 -20.55
C ASP A 161 14.49 -16.28 -20.12
N TRP A 162 13.19 -15.98 -20.23
CA TRP A 162 12.13 -16.96 -19.99
C TRP A 162 12.20 -18.14 -20.97
N PHE A 163 12.41 -17.86 -22.26
CA PHE A 163 12.48 -18.89 -23.30
C PHE A 163 13.71 -19.78 -23.11
N ILE A 164 14.87 -19.22 -22.79
CA ILE A 164 16.11 -19.98 -22.53
C ILE A 164 15.97 -20.89 -21.31
N LYS A 165 15.21 -20.46 -20.29
CA LYS A 165 14.95 -21.25 -19.08
C LYS A 165 13.97 -22.41 -19.32
N ASP A 166 13.02 -22.25 -20.26
CA ASP A 166 12.05 -23.31 -20.64
C ASP A 166 12.58 -24.21 -21.77
N ASP A 167 13.56 -23.76 -22.58
CA ASP A 167 14.23 -24.55 -23.63
C ASP A 167 15.15 -25.61 -23.00
N GLY A 168 15.06 -26.85 -23.50
CA GLY A 168 15.72 -28.03 -22.90
C GLY A 168 14.83 -28.93 -22.05
N LEU A 169 13.62 -28.50 -21.66
CA LEU A 169 12.63 -29.36 -20.99
C LEU A 169 11.72 -30.12 -21.98
N LYS A 170 11.57 -29.62 -23.22
CA LYS A 170 10.65 -30.21 -24.22
C LYS A 170 11.24 -30.33 -25.64
N HIS A 171 12.04 -29.36 -26.09
CA HIS A 171 12.79 -29.40 -27.37
C HIS A 171 14.09 -28.58 -27.23
N ASN A 172 15.12 -28.90 -28.03
CA ASN A 172 16.44 -28.26 -28.02
C ASN A 172 16.53 -27.09 -29.01
N TYR A 173 15.48 -26.24 -29.11
CA TYR A 173 15.39 -25.24 -30.17
C TYR A 173 16.46 -24.16 -30.04
N PHE A 174 16.76 -23.72 -28.80
CA PHE A 174 17.78 -22.73 -28.52
C PHE A 174 19.20 -23.26 -28.74
N THR A 175 19.40 -24.53 -28.38
CA THR A 175 20.68 -25.24 -28.56
C THR A 175 20.97 -25.46 -30.04
N ASP A 176 20.00 -25.99 -30.79
CA ASP A 176 20.18 -26.42 -32.19
C ASP A 176 20.16 -25.26 -33.19
N SER A 177 19.37 -24.20 -32.92
CA SER A 177 19.18 -23.10 -33.88
C SER A 177 19.99 -21.85 -33.55
N PHE A 178 20.37 -21.65 -32.29
CA PHE A 178 21.05 -20.41 -31.84
C PHE A 178 22.41 -20.68 -31.15
N GLY A 179 22.86 -21.94 -31.12
CA GLY A 179 24.19 -22.33 -30.62
C GLY A 179 24.39 -22.04 -29.14
N SER A 180 23.31 -22.07 -28.35
CA SER A 180 23.28 -21.76 -26.92
C SER A 180 23.78 -20.35 -26.56
N LYS A 181 23.75 -19.42 -27.52
CA LYS A 181 24.17 -18.03 -27.29
C LYS A 181 22.98 -17.09 -27.20
N ARG A 182 22.75 -16.52 -26.02
CA ARG A 182 21.68 -15.54 -25.74
C ARG A 182 21.72 -14.35 -26.72
N SER A 183 22.91 -13.83 -27.03
CA SER A 183 23.09 -12.72 -27.98
C SER A 183 22.55 -13.03 -29.38
N ASN A 184 22.76 -14.25 -29.87
CA ASN A 184 22.28 -14.68 -31.19
C ASN A 184 20.75 -14.75 -31.21
N PHE A 185 20.14 -15.19 -30.12
CA PHE A 185 18.69 -15.25 -30.01
C PHE A 185 18.05 -13.86 -29.95
N ILE A 186 18.60 -12.94 -29.16
CA ILE A 186 18.15 -11.54 -29.12
C ILE A 186 18.26 -10.86 -30.49
N GLU A 187 19.35 -11.12 -31.24
CA GLU A 187 19.50 -10.60 -32.60
C GLU A 187 18.41 -11.13 -33.54
N GLN A 188 18.05 -12.42 -33.40
CA GLN A 188 16.97 -13.03 -34.19
C GLN A 188 15.59 -12.51 -33.81
N LEU A 189 15.31 -12.32 -32.51
CA LEU A 189 14.07 -11.66 -32.06
C LEU A 189 13.96 -10.23 -32.62
N THR A 190 15.08 -9.51 -32.71
CA THR A 190 15.13 -8.17 -33.32
C THR A 190 14.80 -8.21 -34.82
N LYS A 191 15.24 -9.24 -35.55
CA LYS A 191 14.85 -9.46 -36.95
C LYS A 191 13.36 -9.77 -37.08
N TYR A 192 12.81 -10.59 -36.19
CA TYR A 192 11.38 -10.92 -36.20
C TYR A 192 10.52 -9.68 -35.93
N ASP A 193 10.91 -8.87 -34.94
CA ASP A 193 10.24 -7.62 -34.61
C ASP A 193 10.27 -6.62 -35.77
N SER A 194 11.42 -6.47 -36.45
CA SER A 194 11.55 -5.56 -37.59
C SER A 194 10.58 -5.91 -38.73
N VAL A 195 10.44 -7.20 -39.07
CA VAL A 195 9.52 -7.65 -40.13
C VAL A 195 8.06 -7.53 -39.67
N TYR A 196 7.77 -7.84 -38.41
CA TYR A 196 6.44 -7.67 -37.83
C TYR A 196 6.02 -6.19 -37.85
N ASN A 197 6.89 -5.29 -37.39
CA ASN A 197 6.63 -3.86 -37.35
C ASN A 197 6.48 -3.25 -38.74
N GLN A 198 7.24 -3.71 -39.74
CA GLN A 198 7.07 -3.28 -41.12
C GLN A 198 5.65 -3.57 -41.66
N GLN A 199 5.07 -4.72 -41.30
CA GLN A 199 3.72 -5.09 -41.73
C GLN A 199 2.61 -4.45 -40.89
N PHE A 200 2.78 -4.39 -39.56
CA PHE A 200 1.70 -4.04 -38.63
C PHE A 200 1.86 -2.67 -37.95
N GLY A 201 2.94 -1.93 -38.26
CA GLY A 201 3.21 -0.58 -37.77
C GLY A 201 3.45 -0.47 -36.27
N THR A 202 3.66 -1.59 -35.58
CA THR A 202 3.87 -1.68 -34.13
C THR A 202 4.94 -2.73 -33.80
N SER A 203 5.75 -2.47 -32.77
CA SER A 203 6.70 -3.48 -32.27
C SER A 203 5.95 -4.55 -31.48
N ILE A 204 6.30 -5.80 -31.70
CA ILE A 204 5.71 -6.93 -30.98
C ILE A 204 6.21 -6.99 -29.53
N PHE A 205 7.33 -6.33 -29.23
CA PHE A 205 7.96 -6.25 -27.89
C PHE A 205 7.74 -4.91 -27.19
N SER A 206 6.99 -3.98 -27.77
CA SER A 206 6.55 -2.78 -27.08
C SER A 206 5.25 -3.04 -26.33
N LEU A 207 5.20 -2.68 -25.05
CA LEU A 207 3.96 -2.72 -24.28
C LEU A 207 2.93 -1.74 -24.88
N PRO A 208 1.64 -2.12 -24.95
CA PRO A 208 0.61 -1.32 -25.59
C PRO A 208 0.13 -0.15 -24.71
N GLU A 209 -0.48 0.86 -25.35
CA GLU A 209 -1.33 1.87 -24.69
C GLU A 209 -2.79 1.37 -24.48
N ILE A 210 -3.11 0.15 -24.93
CA ILE A 210 -4.45 -0.48 -25.00
C ILE A 210 -4.54 -1.65 -23.99
N ASP A 211 -5.76 -2.16 -23.73
CA ASP A 211 -5.98 -3.36 -22.91
C ASP A 211 -5.10 -4.56 -23.34
N LEU A 212 -4.45 -5.19 -22.35
CA LEU A 212 -3.50 -6.29 -22.56
C LEU A 212 -4.13 -7.53 -23.21
N ASN A 213 -5.42 -7.83 -22.98
CA ASN A 213 -6.07 -8.97 -23.64
C ASN A 213 -6.35 -8.66 -25.10
N GLU A 214 -6.73 -7.42 -25.40
CA GLU A 214 -6.89 -6.95 -26.77
C GLU A 214 -5.55 -6.95 -27.51
N PHE A 215 -4.47 -6.52 -26.85
CA PHE A 215 -3.11 -6.59 -27.38
C PHE A 215 -2.64 -8.02 -27.66
N ILE A 216 -2.80 -8.94 -26.70
CA ILE A 216 -2.45 -10.35 -26.89
C ILE A 216 -3.30 -10.97 -28.01
N SER A 217 -4.59 -10.66 -28.07
CA SER A 217 -5.50 -11.12 -29.12
C SER A 217 -5.10 -10.57 -30.50
N GLN A 218 -4.67 -9.31 -30.56
CA GLN A 218 -4.21 -8.68 -31.80
C GLN A 218 -2.89 -9.28 -32.27
N ILE A 219 -1.94 -9.52 -31.37
CA ILE A 219 -0.69 -10.23 -31.70
C ILE A 219 -1.02 -11.64 -32.19
N GLU A 220 -1.88 -12.37 -31.48
CA GLU A 220 -2.30 -13.71 -31.86
C GLU A 220 -2.92 -13.70 -33.27
N LYS A 221 -3.85 -12.79 -33.55
CA LYS A 221 -4.44 -12.62 -34.87
C LYS A 221 -3.38 -12.34 -35.94
N ASN A 222 -2.49 -11.37 -35.71
CA ASN A 222 -1.44 -10.96 -36.64
C ASN A 222 -0.46 -12.10 -36.95
N LEU A 223 0.00 -12.84 -35.93
CA LEU A 223 0.94 -13.95 -36.08
C LEU A 223 0.34 -15.13 -36.86
N TYR A 224 -0.98 -15.31 -36.82
CA TYR A 224 -1.66 -16.41 -37.50
C TYR A 224 -2.29 -16.05 -38.85
N LEU A 225 -2.13 -14.81 -39.34
CA LEU A 225 -2.45 -14.48 -40.73
C LEU A 225 -1.62 -15.34 -41.69
N GLU A 226 -2.28 -15.96 -42.67
CA GLU A 226 -1.66 -16.80 -43.70
C GLU A 226 -1.30 -16.00 -44.97
N GLU A 227 -1.10 -14.70 -44.81
CA GLU A 227 -0.77 -13.75 -45.87
C GLU A 227 0.09 -12.59 -45.34
N GLY A 228 0.81 -11.93 -46.24
CA GLY A 228 1.65 -10.77 -45.93
C GLY A 228 3.13 -11.08 -45.66
N GLU A 229 3.91 -10.03 -45.46
CA GLU A 229 5.38 -10.08 -45.40
C GLU A 229 5.90 -10.97 -44.26
N PHE A 230 5.28 -10.91 -43.08
CA PHE A 230 5.65 -11.70 -41.92
C PHE A 230 5.36 -13.20 -42.12
N TYR A 231 4.25 -13.55 -42.79
CA TYR A 231 3.92 -14.94 -43.11
C TYR A 231 4.92 -15.54 -44.11
N GLU A 232 5.23 -14.80 -45.17
CA GLU A 232 6.22 -15.19 -46.19
C GLU A 232 7.64 -15.31 -45.60
N PHE A 233 8.03 -14.37 -44.74
CA PHE A 233 9.28 -14.43 -44.00
C PHE A 233 9.35 -15.67 -43.09
N SER A 234 8.24 -15.97 -42.40
CA SER A 234 8.11 -17.14 -41.54
C SER A 234 8.24 -18.45 -42.34
N LEU A 235 7.61 -18.56 -43.52
CA LEU A 235 7.72 -19.72 -44.41
C LEU A 235 9.17 -20.01 -44.80
N LYS A 236 9.92 -18.96 -45.18
CA LYS A 236 11.31 -19.06 -45.65
C LYS A 236 12.31 -19.33 -44.53
N THR A 237 11.98 -18.97 -43.30
CA THR A 237 12.87 -19.12 -42.14
C THR A 237 12.58 -20.42 -41.43
N SER A 238 13.33 -21.47 -41.77
CA SER A 238 13.29 -22.80 -41.14
C SER A 238 11.85 -23.31 -40.89
N THR A 239 11.00 -23.19 -41.92
CA THR A 239 9.61 -23.71 -41.93
C THR A 239 8.77 -23.23 -40.75
N HIS A 240 8.49 -21.92 -40.70
CA HIS A 240 7.68 -21.23 -39.68
C HIS A 240 8.30 -21.03 -38.29
N MET A 241 9.62 -21.13 -38.16
CA MET A 241 10.33 -20.89 -36.90
C MET A 241 9.94 -19.57 -36.19
N PRO A 242 9.81 -18.41 -36.88
CA PRO A 242 9.38 -17.17 -36.23
C PRO A 242 7.98 -17.25 -35.59
N ARG A 243 7.02 -17.93 -36.25
CA ARG A 243 5.66 -18.14 -35.72
C ARG A 243 5.65 -19.16 -34.58
N ALA A 244 6.57 -20.12 -34.60
CA ALA A 244 6.72 -21.08 -33.51
C ALA A 244 7.27 -20.40 -32.25
N ILE A 245 8.30 -19.56 -32.37
CA ILE A 245 8.91 -18.82 -31.25
C ILE A 245 7.96 -17.75 -30.70
N LEU A 246 7.25 -17.01 -31.57
CA LEU A 246 6.33 -15.96 -31.13
C LEU A 246 4.91 -16.47 -30.80
N GLY A 247 4.61 -17.74 -31.10
CA GLY A 247 3.26 -18.29 -31.03
C GLY A 247 2.79 -18.78 -29.66
N LYS A 248 1.65 -19.48 -29.65
CA LYS A 248 0.88 -19.91 -28.45
C LYS A 248 1.65 -20.70 -27.41
N LYS A 249 2.73 -21.39 -27.79
CA LYS A 249 3.51 -22.25 -26.88
C LYS A 249 4.69 -21.51 -26.22
N ASN A 250 5.04 -20.33 -26.73
CA ASN A 250 6.25 -19.60 -26.38
C ASN A 250 5.90 -18.15 -26.05
N TYR A 251 6.14 -17.16 -26.91
CA TYR A 251 5.92 -15.75 -26.56
C TYR A 251 4.50 -15.42 -26.11
N LEU A 252 3.45 -15.89 -26.81
CA LEU A 252 2.07 -15.68 -26.36
C LEU A 252 1.77 -16.37 -25.01
N LYS A 253 2.44 -17.49 -24.71
CA LYS A 253 2.36 -18.15 -23.40
C LYS A 253 3.08 -17.32 -22.34
N PHE A 254 4.27 -16.81 -22.63
CA PHE A 254 5.00 -15.87 -21.78
C PHE A 254 4.16 -14.63 -21.44
N LEU A 255 3.55 -13.99 -22.44
CA LEU A 255 2.67 -12.84 -22.22
C LEU A 255 1.47 -13.23 -21.35
N LYS A 256 0.81 -14.36 -21.62
CA LYS A 256 -0.32 -14.82 -20.80
C LYS A 256 0.15 -15.16 -19.38
N GLU A 257 1.22 -15.92 -19.19
CA GLU A 257 1.65 -16.38 -17.86
C GLU A 257 2.26 -15.29 -17.00
N ASN A 258 2.95 -14.30 -17.58
CA ASN A 258 3.68 -13.28 -16.82
C ASN A 258 2.98 -11.91 -16.81
N LEU A 259 2.12 -11.59 -17.79
CA LEU A 259 1.34 -10.34 -17.78
C LEU A 259 -0.10 -10.54 -17.28
N SER A 260 -0.72 -11.72 -17.43
CA SER A 260 -2.10 -11.95 -16.93
C SER A 260 -2.16 -12.33 -15.44
N LYS A 261 -1.04 -12.77 -14.83
CA LYS A 261 -0.97 -13.06 -13.39
C LYS A 261 -0.87 -11.83 -12.48
N ASN A 262 -0.63 -10.64 -13.03
CA ASN A 262 -0.35 -9.43 -12.26
C ASN A 262 -1.47 -8.38 -12.25
N ARG A 263 -2.71 -8.70 -12.67
CA ARG A 263 -3.83 -7.79 -12.43
C ARG A 263 -4.31 -7.94 -10.99
N ILE A 264 -3.93 -6.98 -10.15
CA ILE A 264 -4.51 -6.82 -8.82
C ILE A 264 -5.99 -6.51 -9.03
N THR A 265 -6.86 -7.46 -8.69
CA THR A 265 -8.32 -7.28 -8.76
C THR A 265 -8.70 -6.12 -7.87
N GLN A 266 -9.24 -5.06 -8.46
CA GLN A 266 -9.66 -3.88 -7.73
C GLN A 266 -10.99 -4.14 -7.04
N ILE A 267 -11.07 -3.78 -5.76
CA ILE A 267 -12.24 -3.91 -4.90
C ILE A 267 -12.60 -2.54 -4.30
N ASP A 268 -13.76 -2.45 -3.67
CA ASP A 268 -14.18 -1.23 -3.00
C ASP A 268 -13.30 -0.92 -1.79
N PHE A 269 -13.02 0.36 -1.61
CA PHE A 269 -12.20 0.84 -0.50
C PHE A 269 -12.88 0.55 0.83
N ASN A 270 -12.17 -0.15 1.71
CA ASN A 270 -12.66 -0.50 3.04
C ASN A 270 -11.73 0.08 4.11
N LEU A 271 -12.26 1.03 4.88
CA LEU A 271 -11.55 1.68 5.99
C LEU A 271 -11.10 0.69 7.07
N ASN A 272 -11.88 -0.37 7.33
CA ASN A 272 -11.57 -1.34 8.38
C ASN A 272 -10.38 -2.22 8.01
N SER A 273 -10.17 -2.51 6.72
CA SER A 273 -8.98 -3.22 6.26
C SER A 273 -7.70 -2.48 6.65
N PHE A 274 -7.66 -1.16 6.47
CA PHE A 274 -6.51 -0.37 6.93
C PHE A 274 -6.39 -0.35 8.46
N ARG A 275 -7.50 -0.19 9.20
CA ARG A 275 -7.51 -0.19 10.68
C ARG A 275 -6.92 -1.49 11.25
N GLU A 276 -7.31 -2.63 10.70
CA GLU A 276 -6.86 -3.96 11.14
C GLU A 276 -5.36 -4.16 10.90
N ILE A 277 -4.85 -3.85 9.70
CA ILE A 277 -3.43 -4.02 9.39
C ILE A 277 -2.56 -3.06 10.22
N VAL A 278 -3.02 -1.83 10.46
CA VAL A 278 -2.34 -0.88 11.35
C VAL A 278 -2.21 -1.46 12.77
N GLN A 279 -3.29 -2.02 13.30
CA GLN A 279 -3.27 -2.66 14.62
C GLN A 279 -2.34 -3.88 14.66
N GLN A 280 -2.38 -4.75 13.64
CA GLN A 280 -1.47 -5.91 13.50
C GLN A 280 0.01 -5.53 13.35
N SER A 281 0.27 -4.29 12.93
CA SER A 281 1.60 -3.69 12.79
C SER A 281 2.09 -3.01 14.06
N ASN A 282 1.39 -3.19 15.19
CA ASN A 282 1.68 -2.56 16.49
C ASN A 282 1.63 -1.02 16.45
N LEU A 283 0.81 -0.44 15.59
CA LEU A 283 0.54 0.99 15.57
C LEU A 283 -0.81 1.27 16.20
N ASN A 284 -0.81 2.06 17.27
CA ASN A 284 -2.04 2.42 17.97
C ASN A 284 -2.53 3.79 17.51
N PHE A 285 -3.46 3.80 16.55
CA PHE A 285 -4.15 5.02 16.12
C PHE A 285 -5.64 4.86 16.39
N SER A 286 -6.29 5.87 16.98
CA SER A 286 -7.73 5.80 17.22
C SER A 286 -8.53 5.68 15.90
N PRO A 287 -9.62 4.90 15.87
CA PRO A 287 -10.45 4.74 14.66
C PRO A 287 -10.97 6.06 14.09
N SER A 288 -11.22 7.05 14.95
CA SER A 288 -11.62 8.41 14.59
C SER A 288 -10.50 9.19 13.91
N LEU A 289 -9.25 9.05 14.36
CA LEU A 289 -8.09 9.66 13.71
C LEU A 289 -7.87 9.10 12.30
N ILE A 290 -7.95 7.78 12.13
CA ILE A 290 -7.82 7.11 10.83
C ILE A 290 -8.92 7.58 9.86
N LEU A 291 -10.19 7.63 10.32
CA LEU A 291 -11.31 8.13 9.53
C LEU A 291 -11.08 9.58 9.08
N ARG A 292 -10.74 10.46 10.02
CA ARG A 292 -10.44 11.87 9.74
C ARG A 292 -9.32 12.02 8.72
N PHE A 293 -8.25 11.23 8.85
CA PHE A 293 -7.11 11.25 7.95
C PHE A 293 -7.50 10.87 6.51
N ILE A 294 -8.17 9.73 6.33
CA ILE A 294 -8.56 9.25 5.00
C ILE A 294 -9.66 10.11 4.37
N ALA A 295 -10.64 10.56 5.15
CA ALA A 295 -11.66 11.52 4.68
C ALA A 295 -11.05 12.86 4.27
N SER A 296 -10.00 13.30 4.96
CA SER A 296 -9.28 14.53 4.62
C SER A 296 -8.49 14.40 3.31
N LEU A 297 -7.82 13.26 3.09
CA LEU A 297 -7.11 12.98 1.84
C LEU A 297 -8.06 12.89 0.65
N THR A 298 -9.19 12.22 0.81
CA THR A 298 -10.19 12.04 -0.25
C THR A 298 -11.07 13.27 -0.48
N SER A 299 -11.14 14.22 0.46
CA SER A 299 -11.82 15.51 0.22
C SER A 299 -10.90 16.51 -0.46
N LYS A 300 -9.58 16.47 -0.18
CA LYS A 300 -8.60 17.37 -0.81
C LYS A 300 -7.20 16.75 -0.77
N PRO A 301 -6.38 16.88 -1.84
CA PRO A 301 -5.06 16.28 -1.92
C PRO A 301 -3.99 16.96 -1.04
N PHE A 302 -4.36 17.73 -0.02
CA PHE A 302 -3.41 18.36 0.90
C PHE A 302 -3.92 18.33 2.34
N VAL A 303 -3.19 17.59 3.19
CA VAL A 303 -3.49 17.40 4.62
C VAL A 303 -2.28 17.83 5.44
N ILE A 304 -2.53 18.51 6.56
CA ILE A 304 -1.54 18.91 7.54
C ILE A 304 -1.82 18.17 8.84
N LEU A 305 -0.81 17.48 9.37
CA LEU A 305 -0.82 16.79 10.65
C LEU A 305 -0.04 17.61 11.66
N SER A 306 -0.70 18.12 12.69
CA SER A 306 -0.11 19.00 13.70
C SER A 306 -0.15 18.35 15.07
N GLY A 307 0.92 18.37 15.85
CA GLY A 307 0.93 17.79 17.19
C GLY A 307 2.32 17.77 17.81
N LEU A 308 2.41 17.28 19.04
CA LEU A 308 3.69 17.10 19.75
C LEU A 308 4.64 16.18 18.97
N SER A 309 5.95 16.39 19.14
CA SER A 309 6.94 15.46 18.60
C SER A 309 6.73 14.05 19.18
N GLY A 310 6.92 13.02 18.37
CA GLY A 310 6.70 11.62 18.77
C GLY A 310 5.23 11.16 18.79
N SER A 311 4.25 11.98 18.42
CA SER A 311 2.82 11.58 18.43
C SER A 311 2.37 10.68 17.26
N GLY A 312 3.29 10.25 16.39
CA GLY A 312 2.97 9.33 15.29
C GLY A 312 2.48 9.97 13.99
N LYS A 313 2.58 11.30 13.84
CA LYS A 313 2.19 12.05 12.62
C LYS A 313 2.82 11.50 11.33
N THR A 314 4.15 11.36 11.33
CA THR A 314 4.87 10.82 10.16
C THR A 314 4.55 9.34 9.97
N LYS A 315 4.28 8.60 11.07
CA LYS A 315 3.99 7.17 11.03
C LYS A 315 2.65 6.84 10.39
N ILE A 316 1.56 7.56 10.69
CA ILE A 316 0.28 7.30 10.02
C ILE A 316 0.36 7.58 8.51
N ALA A 317 1.10 8.63 8.12
CA ALA A 317 1.31 9.01 6.73
C ALA A 317 2.11 7.92 5.98
N GLN A 318 3.21 7.48 6.58
CA GLN A 318 4.03 6.35 6.10
C GLN A 318 3.19 5.08 5.97
N SER A 319 2.41 4.76 7.01
CA SER A 319 1.63 3.53 7.08
C SER A 319 0.59 3.46 5.97
N PHE A 320 -0.12 4.56 5.72
CA PHE A 320 -1.13 4.60 4.66
C PHE A 320 -0.51 4.53 3.27
N ALA A 321 0.59 5.27 3.03
CA ALA A 321 1.31 5.21 1.76
C ALA A 321 1.84 3.80 1.47
N GLN A 322 2.53 3.18 2.43
CA GLN A 322 3.05 1.81 2.29
C GLN A 322 1.94 0.77 2.14
N TRP A 323 0.78 1.01 2.74
CA TRP A 323 -0.37 0.14 2.64
C TRP A 323 -1.02 0.18 1.25
N ILE A 324 -1.29 1.37 0.71
CA ILE A 324 -2.07 1.51 -0.53
C ILE A 324 -1.22 1.53 -1.81
N CYS A 325 0.08 1.84 -1.72
CA CYS A 325 0.98 1.88 -2.88
C CYS A 325 1.47 0.48 -3.28
N GLU A 326 1.62 0.28 -4.58
CA GLU A 326 2.13 -0.95 -5.19
C GLU A 326 3.65 -1.01 -5.15
N SER A 327 4.33 0.13 -5.26
CA SER A 327 5.78 0.26 -5.21
C SER A 327 6.25 1.44 -4.34
N ASP A 328 7.50 1.38 -3.89
CA ASP A 328 8.14 2.48 -3.14
C ASP A 328 8.37 3.74 -3.99
N SER A 329 8.28 3.63 -5.31
CA SER A 329 8.39 4.79 -6.20
C SER A 329 7.16 5.71 -6.13
N GLN A 330 6.04 5.21 -5.61
CA GLN A 330 4.80 5.97 -5.46
C GLN A 330 4.78 6.93 -4.27
N TYR A 331 5.76 6.89 -3.37
CA TYR A 331 5.79 7.84 -2.25
C TYR A 331 7.19 8.35 -1.94
N LYS A 332 7.25 9.58 -1.42
CA LYS A 332 8.48 10.19 -0.91
C LYS A 332 8.24 10.83 0.43
N ILE A 333 9.15 10.56 1.37
CA ILE A 333 9.23 11.23 2.66
C ILE A 333 10.41 12.19 2.57
N VAL A 334 10.14 13.48 2.68
CA VAL A 334 11.13 14.53 2.50
C VAL A 334 11.15 15.41 3.74
N PRO A 335 12.25 15.41 4.52
CA PRO A 335 12.42 16.37 5.60
C PRO A 335 12.63 17.77 5.01
N VAL A 336 11.83 18.74 5.45
CA VAL A 336 11.95 20.12 4.97
C VAL A 336 13.17 20.77 5.60
N GLY A 337 14.01 21.40 4.77
CA GLY A 337 15.18 22.16 5.24
C GLY A 337 14.79 23.52 5.79
N ALA A 338 15.53 24.02 6.79
CA ALA A 338 15.32 25.35 7.39
C ALA A 338 15.64 26.51 6.42
N ASP A 339 16.33 26.23 5.32
CA ASP A 339 16.77 27.17 4.28
C ASP A 339 15.87 27.18 3.03
N TRP A 340 14.75 26.45 3.06
CA TRP A 340 13.81 26.37 1.96
C TRP A 340 13.04 27.69 1.79
N THR A 341 13.56 28.55 0.91
CA THR A 341 13.04 29.91 0.69
C THR A 341 12.31 30.10 -0.64
N ASN A 342 12.45 29.16 -1.58
CA ASN A 342 11.88 29.20 -2.93
C ASN A 342 11.44 27.78 -3.37
N ARG A 343 10.91 27.64 -4.58
CA ARG A 343 10.42 26.36 -5.12
C ARG A 343 11.50 25.35 -5.52
N GLU A 344 12.77 25.76 -5.58
CA GLU A 344 13.87 24.95 -6.13
C GLU A 344 14.07 23.61 -5.39
N PRO A 345 13.95 23.52 -4.06
CA PRO A 345 14.01 22.24 -3.36
C PRO A 345 12.88 21.27 -3.75
N LEU A 346 11.77 21.75 -4.33
CA LEU A 346 10.67 20.92 -4.81
C LEU A 346 10.87 20.50 -6.26
N VAL A 347 11.21 21.45 -7.13
CA VAL A 347 11.13 21.24 -8.58
C VAL A 347 12.39 21.52 -9.36
N GLY A 348 13.42 22.09 -8.72
CA GLY A 348 14.70 22.41 -9.36
C GLY A 348 14.66 23.68 -10.20
N TYR A 349 15.65 23.82 -11.08
CA TYR A 349 15.82 24.99 -11.94
C TYR A 349 16.59 24.66 -13.23
N PRO A 350 16.38 25.42 -14.33
CA PRO A 350 17.17 25.25 -15.56
C PRO A 350 18.62 25.69 -15.37
N ASN A 351 19.59 24.93 -15.89
CA ASN A 351 21.00 25.34 -15.84
C ASN A 351 21.24 26.57 -16.75
N GLY A 352 21.83 27.63 -16.20
CA GLY A 352 22.16 28.86 -16.92
C GLY A 352 23.38 28.76 -17.84
N LEU A 353 24.27 27.79 -17.61
CA LEU A 353 25.51 27.57 -18.37
C LEU A 353 25.31 26.52 -19.48
N VAL A 354 24.53 25.47 -19.19
CA VAL A 354 24.25 24.37 -20.12
C VAL A 354 22.79 24.43 -20.52
N THR A 355 22.51 24.87 -21.75
CA THR A 355 21.14 25.20 -22.20
C THR A 355 20.20 24.00 -22.29
N GLU A 356 20.73 22.79 -22.38
CA GLU A 356 19.98 21.54 -22.51
C GLU A 356 19.87 20.78 -21.19
N GLU A 357 20.38 21.35 -20.09
CA GLU A 357 20.40 20.70 -18.78
C GLU A 357 19.39 21.33 -17.81
N TYR A 358 18.71 20.49 -17.03
CA TYR A 358 17.86 20.88 -15.91
C TYR A 358 18.42 20.32 -14.61
N ILE A 359 18.60 21.16 -13.59
CA ILE A 359 19.10 20.74 -12.28
C ILE A 359 17.90 20.32 -11.43
N THR A 360 17.75 19.00 -11.21
CA THR A 360 16.74 18.43 -10.34
C THR A 360 17.24 18.39 -8.88
N PRO A 361 16.36 18.60 -7.89
CA PRO A 361 16.76 18.59 -6.48
C PRO A 361 16.87 17.16 -5.95
N ASP A 362 17.73 16.97 -4.95
CA ASP A 362 17.93 15.68 -4.25
C ASP A 362 16.65 15.18 -3.55
N SER A 363 15.67 16.07 -3.31
CA SER A 363 14.37 15.72 -2.73
C SER A 363 13.59 14.70 -3.57
N GLY A 364 13.85 14.61 -4.88
CA GLY A 364 13.17 13.69 -5.79
C GLY A 364 11.69 14.01 -6.05
N ILE A 365 11.19 15.15 -5.56
CA ILE A 365 9.77 15.53 -5.66
C ILE A 365 9.35 15.70 -7.12
N ILE A 366 10.18 16.33 -7.96
CA ILE A 366 9.88 16.45 -9.40
C ILE A 366 9.75 15.08 -10.07
N HIS A 367 10.58 14.11 -9.72
CA HIS A 367 10.52 12.76 -10.28
C HIS A 367 9.23 12.04 -9.87
N LEU A 368 8.80 12.18 -8.61
CA LEU A 368 7.52 11.67 -8.12
C LEU A 368 6.36 12.24 -8.95
N LEU A 369 6.36 13.54 -9.22
CA LEU A 369 5.30 14.19 -10.02
C LEU A 369 5.30 13.75 -11.49
N LEU A 370 6.47 13.49 -12.07
CA LEU A 370 6.60 13.00 -13.44
C LEU A 370 6.14 11.54 -13.54
N GLU A 371 6.51 10.72 -12.58
CA GLU A 371 6.10 9.31 -12.50
C GLU A 371 4.59 9.16 -12.26
N ALA A 372 4.00 9.99 -11.41
CA ALA A 372 2.56 10.01 -11.22
C ALA A 372 1.77 10.31 -12.50
N LYS A 373 2.40 10.97 -13.47
CA LYS A 373 1.82 11.30 -14.79
C LYS A 373 2.17 10.33 -15.91
N SER A 374 3.09 9.40 -15.68
CA SER A 374 3.47 8.47 -16.74
C SER A 374 2.34 7.49 -17.02
N ALA A 375 2.26 7.04 -18.27
CA ALA A 375 1.26 6.06 -18.70
C ALA A 375 1.30 4.80 -17.81
N GLY A 376 0.13 4.33 -17.37
CA GLY A 376 -0.02 3.17 -16.49
C GLY A 376 -0.09 3.50 -14.99
N ASN A 377 0.13 4.76 -14.61
CA ASN A 377 0.09 5.22 -13.22
C ASN A 377 -1.14 6.07 -12.87
N GLU A 378 -2.04 6.33 -13.83
CA GLU A 378 -3.21 7.20 -13.67
C GLU A 378 -4.14 6.74 -12.54
N ASN A 379 -4.22 5.42 -12.35
CA ASN A 379 -5.05 4.73 -11.37
C ASN A 379 -4.30 4.37 -10.07
N LYS A 380 -3.07 4.84 -9.91
CA LYS A 380 -2.22 4.54 -8.75
C LYS A 380 -2.05 5.81 -7.91
N PRO A 381 -2.34 5.81 -6.61
CA PRO A 381 -2.13 6.98 -5.76
C PRO A 381 -0.64 7.18 -5.46
N PHE A 382 -0.22 8.44 -5.42
CA PHE A 382 1.13 8.87 -5.11
C PHE A 382 1.12 9.81 -3.90
N PHE A 383 2.12 9.70 -3.02
CA PHE A 383 2.15 10.46 -1.76
C PHE A 383 3.46 11.22 -1.57
N LEU A 384 3.34 12.53 -1.38
CA LEU A 384 4.42 13.40 -0.93
C LEU A 384 4.25 13.70 0.56
N ILE A 385 5.11 13.13 1.40
CA ILE A 385 5.12 13.34 2.84
C ILE A 385 6.22 14.35 3.16
N LEU A 386 5.84 15.57 3.56
CA LEU A 386 6.77 16.62 3.97
C LEU A 386 6.90 16.61 5.49
N ASP A 387 8.03 16.14 5.99
CA ASP A 387 8.29 16.06 7.42
C ASP A 387 8.80 17.42 7.95
N GLU A 388 8.26 17.86 9.08
CA GLU A 388 8.54 19.18 9.68
C GLU A 388 8.32 20.33 8.69
N MET A 389 7.18 20.31 8.02
CA MET A 389 6.84 21.25 6.95
C MET A 389 6.97 22.71 7.39
N ASN A 390 6.73 23.01 8.67
CA ASN A 390 6.80 24.34 9.26
C ASN A 390 8.21 24.79 9.71
N LEU A 391 9.26 24.02 9.41
CA LEU A 391 10.65 24.43 9.66
C LEU A 391 11.07 25.62 8.77
N SER A 392 10.42 25.76 7.61
CA SER A 392 10.56 26.88 6.68
C SER A 392 9.23 27.57 6.43
N HIS A 393 9.26 28.79 5.88
CA HIS A 393 8.06 29.53 5.48
C HIS A 393 7.32 28.82 4.33
N VAL A 394 6.30 28.02 4.67
CA VAL A 394 5.56 27.18 3.73
C VAL A 394 4.94 27.97 2.59
N GLU A 395 4.42 29.16 2.86
CA GLU A 395 3.86 30.03 1.81
C GLU A 395 4.89 30.50 0.76
N ARG A 396 6.19 30.36 1.00
CA ARG A 396 7.24 30.76 0.05
C ARG A 396 7.65 29.61 -0.85
N TYR A 397 8.20 28.54 -0.27
CA TYR A 397 8.71 27.44 -1.09
C TYR A 397 7.58 26.63 -1.74
N PHE A 398 6.40 26.58 -1.11
CA PHE A 398 5.26 25.79 -1.57
C PHE A 398 4.24 26.58 -2.40
N ALA A 399 4.52 27.86 -2.70
CA ALA A 399 3.58 28.79 -3.33
C ALA A 399 3.01 28.27 -4.66
N ASP A 400 3.85 27.71 -5.53
CA ASP A 400 3.41 27.23 -6.83
C ASP A 400 2.51 26.00 -6.71
N PHE A 401 2.81 25.09 -5.77
CA PHE A 401 2.00 23.90 -5.51
C PHE A 401 0.61 24.31 -5.00
N LEU A 402 0.56 25.25 -4.05
CA LEU A 402 -0.67 25.86 -3.56
C LEU A 402 -1.51 26.52 -4.68
N SER A 403 -0.86 27.03 -5.72
CA SER A 403 -1.52 27.63 -6.88
C SER A 403 -2.09 26.59 -7.85
N ILE A 404 -1.27 25.63 -8.30
CA ILE A 404 -1.68 24.64 -9.32
C ILE A 404 -2.70 23.62 -8.81
N MET A 405 -2.67 23.29 -7.52
CA MET A 405 -3.70 22.44 -6.89
C MET A 405 -5.10 23.07 -6.97
N GLU A 406 -5.20 24.40 -7.03
CA GLU A 406 -6.48 25.11 -7.04
C GLU A 406 -6.96 25.48 -8.44
N SER A 407 -6.07 26.06 -9.24
CA SER A 407 -6.39 26.66 -10.53
C SER A 407 -6.60 25.62 -11.64
N LYS A 408 -6.09 24.39 -11.44
CA LYS A 408 -5.85 23.41 -12.53
C LYS A 408 -4.93 23.95 -13.63
N ASP A 409 -4.26 25.08 -13.39
CA ASP A 409 -3.26 25.63 -14.29
C ASP A 409 -1.97 24.82 -14.21
N LYS A 410 -1.04 25.13 -15.12
CA LYS A 410 0.29 24.53 -15.16
C LYS A 410 1.29 25.49 -14.55
N MET A 411 2.20 24.97 -13.72
CA MET A 411 3.36 25.70 -13.25
C MET A 411 4.43 25.63 -14.33
N LYS A 412 5.01 26.79 -14.68
CA LYS A 412 6.13 26.88 -15.61
C LYS A 412 7.46 26.58 -14.93
N LEU A 413 8.15 25.56 -15.43
CA LEU A 413 9.46 25.12 -14.97
C LEU A 413 10.58 25.89 -15.67
N TYR A 414 10.52 26.01 -17.00
CA TYR A 414 11.50 26.76 -17.80
C TYR A 414 10.93 27.17 -19.17
N THR A 415 11.72 27.90 -19.95
CA THR A 415 11.43 28.27 -21.35
C THR A 415 12.62 27.94 -22.25
N GLY A 416 12.36 27.71 -23.55
CA GLY A 416 13.40 27.56 -24.56
C GLY A 416 13.45 26.14 -25.14
N LYS A 417 14.66 25.62 -25.36
CA LYS A 417 14.86 24.25 -25.83
C LYS A 417 14.53 23.24 -24.73
N GLU A 418 14.20 22.02 -25.11
CA GLU A 418 14.04 20.89 -24.19
C GLU A 418 15.28 20.70 -23.32
N ARG A 419 15.04 20.34 -22.06
CA ARG A 419 16.10 20.11 -21.08
C ARG A 419 15.97 18.74 -20.44
N ILE A 420 17.11 18.12 -20.23
CA ILE A 420 17.26 16.79 -19.65
C ILE A 420 17.92 16.95 -18.29
N SER A 421 17.47 16.18 -17.30
CA SER A 421 18.12 16.10 -16.00
C SER A 421 19.43 15.30 -16.07
N ILE A 422 20.24 15.39 -15.01
CA ILE A 422 21.52 14.65 -14.93
C ILE A 422 21.30 13.13 -15.02
N ASP A 423 20.16 12.61 -14.54
CA ASP A 423 19.76 11.20 -14.66
C ASP A 423 19.11 10.84 -16.01
N GLY A 424 19.19 11.72 -17.01
CA GLY A 424 18.77 11.43 -18.38
C GLY A 424 17.27 11.56 -18.65
N LYS A 425 16.49 12.14 -17.73
CA LYS A 425 15.04 12.30 -17.89
C LYS A 425 14.69 13.65 -18.53
N ALA A 426 13.82 13.62 -19.54
CA ALA A 426 13.30 14.84 -20.13
C ALA A 426 12.37 15.56 -19.12
N ILE A 427 12.66 16.82 -18.84
CA ILE A 427 11.84 17.66 -17.96
C ILE A 427 10.89 18.50 -18.81
N PRO A 428 9.56 18.46 -18.58
CA PRO A 428 8.63 19.28 -19.33
C PRO A 428 8.80 20.77 -19.01
N GLN A 429 8.45 21.65 -19.95
CA GLN A 429 8.50 23.10 -19.72
C GLN A 429 7.47 23.56 -18.67
N GLU A 430 6.36 22.85 -18.58
CA GLU A 430 5.25 23.16 -17.69
C GLU A 430 4.65 21.88 -17.09
N ILE A 431 4.21 21.95 -15.85
CA ILE A 431 3.63 20.81 -15.13
C ILE A 431 2.35 21.25 -14.40
N GLY A 432 1.21 20.65 -14.75
CA GLY A 432 -0.02 20.74 -13.94
C GLY A 432 -0.03 19.77 -12.77
N TRP A 433 -0.94 19.93 -11.81
CA TRP A 433 -1.06 19.00 -10.68
C TRP A 433 -1.59 17.62 -11.13
N PRO A 434 -0.88 16.49 -10.85
CA PRO A 434 -1.42 15.15 -11.08
C PRO A 434 -2.57 14.86 -10.11
N LYS A 435 -3.69 14.34 -10.60
CA LYS A 435 -4.89 14.11 -9.76
C LYS A 435 -4.71 12.99 -8.73
N ASN A 436 -3.78 12.09 -8.98
CA ASN A 436 -3.42 10.96 -8.15
C ASN A 436 -2.31 11.28 -7.13
N VAL A 437 -1.83 12.53 -7.04
CA VAL A 437 -0.83 12.94 -6.04
C VAL A 437 -1.49 13.60 -4.83
N PHE A 438 -1.13 13.13 -3.64
CA PHE A 438 -1.57 13.62 -2.34
C PHE A 438 -0.37 14.12 -1.54
N ILE A 439 -0.54 15.25 -0.84
CA ILE A 439 0.48 15.84 0.03
C ILE A 439 0.05 15.69 1.49
N ILE A 440 0.99 15.23 2.32
CA ILE A 440 0.83 15.15 3.77
C ILE A 440 1.98 15.94 4.40
N GLY A 441 1.69 17.06 5.04
CA GLY A 441 2.67 17.84 5.81
C GLY A 441 2.60 17.50 7.29
N THR A 442 3.71 17.20 7.94
CA THR A 442 3.77 17.05 9.40
C THR A 442 4.31 18.32 10.04
N VAL A 443 3.81 18.64 11.23
CA VAL A 443 4.05 19.92 11.91
C VAL A 443 4.28 19.63 13.38
N ASN A 444 5.42 20.08 13.88
CA ASN A 444 5.68 20.11 15.31
C ASN A 444 5.20 21.45 15.85
N ILE A 445 4.50 21.40 16.99
CA ILE A 445 3.90 22.57 17.65
C ILE A 445 4.90 23.28 18.60
N ASP A 446 6.15 22.84 18.64
CA ASP A 446 7.20 23.43 19.47
C ASP A 446 7.61 24.84 19.01
N GLU A 447 8.10 25.64 19.97
CA GLU A 447 8.36 27.09 19.87
C GLU A 447 9.31 27.50 18.73
N THR A 448 10.01 26.56 18.10
CA THR A 448 11.06 26.79 17.11
C THR A 448 10.59 26.83 15.64
N THR A 449 9.29 26.93 15.37
CA THR A 449 8.74 26.77 14.01
C THR A 449 7.84 27.93 13.56
N TYR A 450 7.66 28.07 12.24
CA TYR A 450 6.85 29.15 11.66
C TYR A 450 5.35 28.82 11.69
N MET A 451 4.53 29.77 12.11
CA MET A 451 3.08 29.66 11.98
C MET A 451 2.66 29.67 10.51
N PHE A 452 1.67 28.85 10.16
CA PHE A 452 1.10 28.87 8.83
C PHE A 452 0.33 30.14 8.54
N SER A 453 0.56 30.70 7.34
CA SER A 453 -0.30 31.76 6.84
C SER A 453 -1.72 31.24 6.54
N PRO A 454 -2.75 32.10 6.60
CA PRO A 454 -4.11 31.75 6.18
C PRO A 454 -4.18 31.15 4.77
N LYS A 455 -3.27 31.57 3.87
CA LYS A 455 -3.16 31.03 2.51
C LYS A 455 -2.88 29.52 2.49
N VAL A 456 -2.09 29.01 3.43
CA VAL A 456 -1.77 27.58 3.53
C VAL A 456 -2.94 26.84 4.19
N LEU A 457 -3.46 27.38 5.29
CA LEU A 457 -4.56 26.76 6.06
C LEU A 457 -5.87 26.68 5.26
N ASP A 458 -6.15 27.67 4.42
CA ASP A 458 -7.30 27.63 3.49
C ASP A 458 -7.18 26.47 2.49
N ARG A 459 -5.94 26.03 2.20
CA ARG A 459 -5.64 25.01 1.19
C ARG A 459 -5.51 23.59 1.74
N ALA A 460 -5.49 23.42 3.06
CA ALA A 460 -5.30 22.12 3.71
C ALA A 460 -6.47 21.74 4.62
N ASN A 461 -6.63 20.44 4.85
CA ASN A 461 -7.30 19.94 6.05
C ASN A 461 -6.26 19.85 7.18
N VAL A 462 -6.53 20.42 8.35
CA VAL A 462 -5.59 20.35 9.49
C VAL A 462 -6.11 19.35 10.51
N ILE A 463 -5.32 18.34 10.82
CA ILE A 463 -5.64 17.31 11.82
C ILE A 463 -4.68 17.47 12.99
N GLU A 464 -5.24 17.71 14.16
CA GLU A 464 -4.47 17.75 15.39
C GLU A 464 -4.30 16.35 15.99
N PHE A 465 -3.05 15.98 16.24
CA PHE A 465 -2.61 14.76 16.89
C PHE A 465 -2.42 15.03 18.37
N ARG A 466 -3.23 14.34 19.17
CA ARG A 466 -3.11 14.31 20.62
C ARG A 466 -3.10 12.88 21.08
N ILE A 467 -2.34 12.64 22.14
CA ILE A 467 -2.29 11.38 22.83
C ILE A 467 -3.19 11.52 24.06
N THR A 468 -4.20 10.66 24.18
CA THR A 468 -5.05 10.62 25.38
C THR A 468 -4.40 9.80 26.50
N GLU A 469 -4.90 9.95 27.73
CA GLU A 469 -4.46 9.13 28.86
C GLU A 469 -4.71 7.62 28.61
N GLU A 470 -5.82 7.28 27.96
CA GLU A 470 -6.15 5.91 27.59
C GLU A 470 -5.17 5.34 26.55
N GLU A 471 -4.82 6.14 25.52
CA GLU A 471 -3.89 5.74 24.47
C GLU A 471 -2.48 5.51 25.03
N ILE A 472 -2.00 6.39 25.92
CA ILE A 472 -0.68 6.23 26.53
C ILE A 472 -0.65 5.06 27.52
N ASN A 473 -1.70 4.84 28.32
CA ASN A 473 -1.80 3.69 29.21
C ASN A 473 -1.76 2.38 28.42
N THR A 474 -2.55 2.29 27.33
CA THR A 474 -2.55 1.13 26.44
C THR A 474 -1.16 0.88 25.83
N TYR A 475 -0.45 1.94 25.44
CA TYR A 475 0.90 1.82 24.91
C TYR A 475 1.92 1.37 25.96
N LEU A 476 1.83 1.88 27.20
CA LEU A 476 2.72 1.52 28.29
C LEU A 476 2.51 0.09 28.78
N ASP A 477 1.28 -0.42 28.73
CA ASP A 477 0.95 -1.81 29.10
C ASP A 477 1.53 -2.83 28.11
N ASN A 478 1.62 -2.46 26.83
CA ASN A 478 2.17 -3.33 25.79
C ASN A 478 2.96 -2.52 24.75
N PRO A 479 4.22 -2.16 25.04
CA PRO A 479 5.06 -1.41 24.12
C PRO A 479 5.47 -2.30 22.94
N GLY A 480 4.65 -2.31 21.90
CA GLY A 480 4.94 -3.01 20.65
C GLY A 480 5.99 -2.26 19.84
N VAL A 481 6.91 -2.99 19.21
CA VAL A 481 7.79 -2.43 18.17
C VAL A 481 6.96 -2.34 16.88
N PRO A 482 6.82 -1.15 16.26
CA PRO A 482 6.11 -1.02 15.00
C PRO A 482 6.74 -1.86 13.89
N ASP A 483 5.94 -2.66 13.21
CA ASP A 483 6.38 -3.51 12.08
C ASP A 483 5.72 -3.03 10.78
N LEU A 484 6.36 -2.07 10.12
CA LEU A 484 5.84 -1.47 8.91
C LEU A 484 5.80 -2.43 7.71
N LYS A 485 6.57 -3.51 7.73
CA LYS A 485 6.60 -4.48 6.63
C LYS A 485 5.27 -5.20 6.45
N LYS A 486 4.50 -5.34 7.53
CA LYS A 486 3.14 -5.91 7.49
C LYS A 486 2.15 -5.02 6.75
N LEU A 487 2.42 -3.73 6.63
CA LEU A 487 1.56 -2.81 5.89
C LEU A 487 1.81 -2.89 4.39
N GLU A 488 3.02 -3.24 3.97
CA GLU A 488 3.44 -3.14 2.57
C GLU A 488 2.45 -3.83 1.62
N ARG A 489 1.91 -3.02 0.71
CA ARG A 489 1.09 -3.42 -0.44
C ARG A 489 -0.23 -4.12 -0.10
N GLN A 490 -0.66 -4.13 1.17
CA GLN A 490 -1.88 -4.84 1.59
C GLN A 490 -3.18 -4.19 1.10
N GLY A 491 -3.14 -2.90 0.76
CA GLY A 491 -4.27 -2.10 0.30
C GLY A 491 -4.28 -1.81 -1.20
N VAL A 492 -3.38 -2.38 -2.00
CA VAL A 492 -3.22 -2.04 -3.43
C VAL A 492 -4.47 -2.37 -4.26
N SER A 493 -5.23 -3.38 -3.85
CA SER A 493 -6.52 -3.71 -4.46
C SER A 493 -7.59 -2.65 -4.24
N MET A 494 -7.38 -1.68 -3.35
CA MET A 494 -8.32 -0.59 -3.06
C MET A 494 -7.86 0.76 -3.65
N ALA A 495 -6.71 0.80 -4.32
CA ALA A 495 -6.09 2.01 -4.84
C ALA A 495 -7.00 2.77 -5.82
N GLU A 496 -7.63 2.07 -6.78
CA GLU A 496 -8.56 2.70 -7.71
C GLU A 496 -9.82 3.23 -7.03
N SER A 497 -10.36 2.47 -6.08
CA SER A 497 -11.55 2.89 -5.35
C SER A 497 -11.27 4.12 -4.50
N PHE A 498 -10.10 4.20 -3.85
CA PHE A 498 -9.64 5.40 -3.15
C PHE A 498 -9.57 6.63 -4.06
N LEU A 499 -8.99 6.50 -5.26
CA LEU A 499 -8.95 7.59 -6.24
C LEU A 499 -10.35 7.98 -6.73
N LYS A 500 -11.23 7.02 -7.01
CA LYS A 500 -12.64 7.26 -7.38
C LYS A 500 -13.38 8.03 -6.29
N ILE A 501 -13.17 7.68 -5.02
CA ILE A 501 -13.71 8.42 -3.88
C ILE A 501 -13.15 9.84 -3.89
N SER A 502 -11.84 10.03 -4.11
CA SER A 502 -11.23 11.35 -4.17
C SER A 502 -11.73 12.23 -5.33
N GLU A 503 -12.12 11.63 -6.46
CA GLU A 503 -12.65 12.33 -7.62
C GLU A 503 -14.17 12.60 -7.54
N ASP A 504 -14.88 12.03 -6.58
CA ASP A 504 -16.32 12.27 -6.43
C ASP A 504 -16.59 13.64 -5.78
N TYR A 505 -17.06 14.60 -6.58
CA TYR A 505 -17.40 15.96 -6.13
C TYR A 505 -18.89 16.16 -5.84
N LYS A 506 -19.69 15.09 -5.70
CA LYS A 506 -21.12 15.21 -5.41
C LYS A 506 -21.35 15.89 -4.05
N LEU A 507 -22.03 17.03 -4.09
CA LEU A 507 -22.47 17.76 -2.91
C LEU A 507 -23.97 17.59 -2.74
N GLU A 508 -24.37 16.97 -1.63
CA GLU A 508 -25.77 16.93 -1.23
C GLU A 508 -26.13 18.20 -0.47
N LYS A 509 -27.24 18.84 -0.87
CA LYS A 509 -27.76 19.99 -0.14
C LYS A 509 -28.37 19.51 1.17
N ASN A 510 -27.79 19.96 2.28
CA ASN A 510 -28.36 19.76 3.61
C ASN A 510 -28.61 21.14 4.25
N PRO A 511 -29.89 21.56 4.36
CA PRO A 511 -30.25 22.83 4.97
C PRO A 511 -29.75 22.97 6.41
N LYS A 512 -29.79 21.90 7.21
CA LYS A 512 -29.32 21.93 8.61
C LYS A 512 -27.83 22.22 8.68
N ILE A 513 -27.02 21.52 7.89
CA ILE A 513 -25.58 21.78 7.79
C ILE A 513 -25.33 23.23 7.37
N SER A 514 -26.11 23.73 6.42
CA SER A 514 -25.95 25.10 5.92
C SER A 514 -26.29 26.15 6.99
N GLU A 515 -27.37 25.96 7.75
CA GLU A 515 -27.76 26.83 8.87
C GLU A 515 -26.68 26.87 9.96
N GLU A 516 -26.13 25.71 10.31
CA GLU A 516 -25.01 25.61 11.26
C GLU A 516 -23.78 26.34 10.77
N LEU A 517 -23.35 26.13 9.52
CA LEU A 517 -22.20 26.82 8.96
C LEU A 517 -22.38 28.34 8.91
N ILE A 518 -23.60 28.83 8.66
CA ILE A 518 -23.93 30.26 8.71
C ILE A 518 -23.79 30.81 10.14
N SER A 519 -24.18 30.04 11.17
CA SER A 519 -24.02 30.48 12.56
C SER A 519 -22.55 30.67 12.93
N PHE A 520 -21.69 29.71 12.57
CA PHE A 520 -20.23 29.81 12.73
C PHE A 520 -19.64 30.96 11.90
N PHE A 521 -20.07 31.12 10.65
CA PHE A 521 -19.62 32.20 9.77
C PHE A 521 -19.86 33.58 10.40
N ASN A 522 -21.06 33.80 10.94
CA ASN A 522 -21.44 35.08 11.55
C ASN A 522 -20.55 35.42 12.76
N GLN A 523 -20.17 34.43 13.56
CA GLN A 523 -19.24 34.65 14.67
C GLN A 523 -17.82 34.94 14.18
N LEU A 524 -17.30 34.13 13.25
CA LEU A 524 -15.94 34.30 12.71
C LEU A 524 -15.72 35.63 12.00
N LYS A 525 -16.77 36.16 11.34
CA LYS A 525 -16.76 37.47 10.67
C LYS A 525 -16.39 38.62 11.60
N ASN A 526 -16.74 38.52 12.88
CA ASN A 526 -16.47 39.59 13.87
C ASN A 526 -14.98 39.82 14.12
N VAL A 527 -14.12 38.86 13.77
CA VAL A 527 -12.67 38.93 13.96
C VAL A 527 -11.87 38.83 12.65
N GLY A 528 -12.55 38.91 11.50
CA GLY A 528 -11.95 38.78 10.18
C GLY A 528 -11.44 37.37 9.86
N ALA A 529 -12.04 36.34 10.48
CA ALA A 529 -11.67 34.93 10.31
C ALA A 529 -12.75 34.13 9.55
N GLU A 530 -13.69 34.81 8.90
CA GLU A 530 -14.73 34.19 8.10
C GLU A 530 -14.16 33.37 6.94
N PHE A 531 -14.92 32.38 6.50
CA PHE A 531 -14.52 31.50 5.42
C PHE A 531 -15.21 31.86 4.11
N GLY A 532 -14.48 31.82 3.00
CA GLY A 532 -15.03 32.07 1.67
C GLY A 532 -15.72 30.84 1.08
N TYR A 533 -16.28 30.99 -0.12
CA TYR A 533 -16.97 29.92 -0.85
C TYR A 533 -16.13 28.64 -1.00
N ARG A 534 -14.82 28.77 -1.24
CA ARG A 534 -13.90 27.64 -1.36
C ARG A 534 -13.89 26.78 -0.09
N SER A 535 -13.63 27.40 1.05
CA SER A 535 -13.61 26.69 2.33
C SER A 535 -14.98 26.08 2.64
N ALA A 536 -16.09 26.75 2.29
CA ALA A 536 -17.43 26.20 2.45
C ALA A 536 -17.64 24.94 1.60
N THR A 537 -17.23 24.97 0.33
CA THR A 537 -17.25 23.79 -0.55
C THR A 537 -16.42 22.65 0.02
N GLU A 538 -15.22 22.92 0.52
CA GLU A 538 -14.34 21.91 1.12
C GLU A 538 -14.91 21.30 2.39
N ILE A 539 -15.58 22.10 3.23
CA ILE A 539 -16.29 21.60 4.41
C ILE A 539 -17.40 20.64 3.99
N LEU A 540 -18.20 21.00 2.99
CA LEU A 540 -19.26 20.12 2.49
C LEU A 540 -18.71 18.84 1.85
N GLN A 541 -17.58 18.93 1.14
CA GLN A 541 -16.88 17.76 0.61
C GLN A 541 -16.41 16.85 1.73
N LEU A 542 -15.74 17.38 2.76
CA LEU A 542 -15.29 16.61 3.90
C LEU A 542 -16.44 15.91 4.61
N VAL A 543 -17.56 16.59 4.85
CA VAL A 543 -18.75 15.98 5.45
C VAL A 543 -19.30 14.86 4.59
N SER A 544 -19.35 15.03 3.27
CA SER A 544 -19.75 13.97 2.33
C SER A 544 -18.81 12.76 2.41
N LYS A 545 -17.49 12.97 2.45
CA LYS A 545 -16.50 11.87 2.56
C LYS A 545 -16.58 11.14 3.89
N LEU A 546 -16.77 11.85 4.99
CA LEU A 546 -16.96 11.25 6.31
C LEU A 546 -18.16 10.30 6.32
N LYS A 547 -19.31 10.73 5.79
CA LYS A 547 -20.51 9.89 5.69
C LYS A 547 -20.35 8.70 4.76
N MET A 548 -19.62 8.88 3.65
CA MET A 548 -19.37 7.80 2.71
C MET A 548 -18.49 6.71 3.32
N LEU A 549 -17.45 7.10 4.06
CA LEU A 549 -16.51 6.18 4.69
C LEU A 549 -17.04 5.58 6.00
N GLU A 550 -17.92 6.29 6.70
CA GLU A 550 -18.51 5.86 7.97
C GLU A 550 -20.00 6.26 8.01
N PRO A 551 -20.90 5.46 7.40
CA PRO A 551 -22.33 5.77 7.30
C PRO A 551 -23.06 5.87 8.65
N SER A 552 -22.45 5.39 9.73
CA SER A 552 -22.97 5.49 11.09
C SER A 552 -22.95 6.92 11.63
N PHE A 553 -22.08 7.79 11.10
CA PHE A 553 -21.92 9.16 11.57
C PHE A 553 -23.12 10.04 11.22
N GLN A 554 -23.57 10.81 12.21
CA GLN A 554 -24.62 11.80 12.04
C GLN A 554 -24.07 13.11 11.46
N ASP A 555 -24.96 13.98 11.00
CA ASP A 555 -24.60 15.33 10.50
C ASP A 555 -23.75 16.11 11.52
N LYS A 556 -24.10 15.99 12.80
CA LYS A 556 -23.39 16.69 13.89
C LYS A 556 -21.95 16.20 14.07
N ASP A 557 -21.71 14.90 13.92
CA ASP A 557 -20.38 14.30 14.12
C ASP A 557 -19.45 14.72 12.97
N CYS A 558 -19.99 14.75 11.75
CA CYS A 558 -19.28 15.23 10.58
C CYS A 558 -18.98 16.74 10.66
N LEU A 559 -19.95 17.53 11.11
CA LEU A 559 -19.77 18.97 11.32
C LEU A 559 -18.74 19.28 12.38
N ASP A 560 -18.73 18.54 13.50
CA ASP A 560 -17.73 18.71 14.56
C ASP A 560 -16.31 18.56 14.01
N ILE A 561 -16.07 17.50 13.24
CA ILE A 561 -14.79 17.28 12.56
C ILE A 561 -14.47 18.43 11.59
N ALA A 562 -15.44 18.85 10.77
CA ALA A 562 -15.20 19.90 9.80
C ALA A 562 -14.91 21.27 10.46
N ILE A 563 -15.59 21.61 11.55
CA ILE A 563 -15.32 22.81 12.35
C ILE A 563 -13.89 22.75 12.89
N MET A 564 -13.53 21.63 13.54
CA MET A 564 -12.20 21.41 14.10
C MET A 564 -11.08 21.50 13.06
N GLN A 565 -11.28 20.95 11.86
CA GLN A 565 -10.22 20.84 10.84
C GLN A 565 -10.14 22.00 9.85
N LYS A 566 -11.22 22.78 9.67
CA LYS A 566 -11.29 23.85 8.65
C LYS A 566 -11.57 25.24 9.19
N LEU A 567 -12.27 25.36 10.32
CA LEU A 567 -12.65 26.66 10.87
C LEU A 567 -11.68 27.11 11.96
N LEU A 568 -11.46 26.25 12.96
CA LEU A 568 -10.63 26.57 14.12
C LEU A 568 -9.15 26.85 13.78
N PRO A 569 -8.52 26.22 12.76
CA PRO A 569 -7.12 26.52 12.41
C PRO A 569 -6.85 28.00 12.09
N LYS A 570 -7.87 28.75 11.66
CA LYS A 570 -7.75 30.17 11.33
C LYS A 570 -7.65 31.07 12.56
N LEU A 571 -7.98 30.55 13.75
CA LEU A 571 -8.00 31.31 14.99
C LEU A 571 -6.60 31.40 15.61
N HIS A 572 -6.04 32.60 15.59
CA HIS A 572 -4.80 32.94 16.27
C HIS A 572 -4.77 34.44 16.59
N GLY A 573 -4.08 34.80 17.66
CA GLY A 573 -3.92 36.19 18.06
C GLY A 573 -3.91 36.43 19.57
N SER A 574 -3.97 37.71 19.92
CA SER A 574 -3.96 38.18 21.30
C SER A 574 -5.29 37.93 22.02
N ARG A 575 -5.22 38.00 23.35
CA ARG A 575 -6.37 37.93 24.27
C ARG A 575 -7.51 38.87 23.90
N SER A 576 -7.20 40.13 23.58
CA SER A 576 -8.21 41.14 23.23
C SER A 576 -9.02 40.77 21.99
N LYS A 577 -8.40 40.06 21.04
CA LYS A 577 -9.07 39.59 19.81
C LYS A 577 -9.85 38.30 20.05
N LEU A 578 -9.30 37.37 20.81
CA LEU A 578 -9.79 35.98 20.84
C LEU A 578 -10.78 35.64 21.96
N VAL A 579 -10.73 36.29 23.12
CA VAL A 579 -11.57 35.90 24.29
C VAL A 579 -13.06 35.81 23.94
N LYS A 580 -13.62 36.86 23.33
CA LYS A 580 -15.05 36.91 23.00
C LYS A 580 -15.43 35.86 21.97
N ILE A 581 -14.66 35.75 20.89
CA ILE A 581 -14.96 34.81 19.80
C ILE A 581 -14.85 33.35 20.27
N LEU A 582 -13.87 33.02 21.11
CA LEU A 582 -13.73 31.66 21.64
C LEU A 582 -14.94 31.28 22.50
N LEU A 583 -15.43 32.17 23.37
CA LEU A 583 -16.66 31.96 24.12
C LEU A 583 -17.88 31.83 23.21
N SER A 584 -18.03 32.72 22.21
CA SER A 584 -19.16 32.67 21.28
C SER A 584 -19.20 31.38 20.47
N LEU A 585 -18.03 30.89 20.01
CA LEU A 585 -17.93 29.61 19.32
C LEU A 585 -18.17 28.43 20.26
N SER A 586 -17.67 28.49 21.50
CA SER A 586 -17.93 27.45 22.51
C SER A 586 -19.42 27.26 22.74
N VAL A 587 -20.17 28.36 22.83
CA VAL A 587 -21.64 28.32 23.00
C VAL A 587 -22.34 27.66 21.81
N LEU A 588 -21.87 27.87 20.57
CA LEU A 588 -22.42 27.17 19.39
C LEU A 588 -22.20 25.65 19.43
N CYS A 589 -21.20 25.19 20.20
CA CYS A 589 -20.95 23.77 20.43
C CYS A 589 -21.78 23.17 21.56
N LEU A 590 -22.62 23.94 22.25
CA LEU A 590 -23.46 23.50 23.37
C LEU A 590 -24.95 23.56 22.99
N GLU A 591 -25.77 22.76 23.66
CA GLU A 591 -27.23 22.84 23.54
C GLU A 591 -27.84 23.64 24.68
N ASN A 592 -28.79 24.54 24.37
CA ASN A 592 -29.61 25.27 25.35
C ASN A 592 -28.84 26.15 26.35
N ILE A 593 -27.62 26.60 25.99
CA ILE A 593 -26.80 27.49 26.81
C ILE A 593 -26.72 28.86 26.13
N SER A 594 -26.95 29.95 26.87
CA SER A 594 -26.75 31.32 26.37
C SER A 594 -25.31 31.80 26.59
N TYR A 595 -24.87 32.76 25.80
CA TYR A 595 -23.54 33.35 25.94
C TYR A 595 -23.32 33.98 27.33
N GLU A 596 -24.30 34.74 27.82
CA GLU A 596 -24.21 35.44 29.10
C GLU A 596 -24.10 34.48 30.28
N TYR A 597 -24.86 33.37 30.23
CA TYR A 597 -24.76 32.32 31.24
C TYR A 597 -23.39 31.64 31.19
N PHE A 598 -22.93 31.25 30.00
CA PHE A 598 -21.66 30.56 29.83
C PHE A 598 -20.46 31.42 30.24
N GLU A 599 -20.42 32.69 29.84
CA GLU A 599 -19.34 33.63 30.20
C GLU A 599 -19.27 33.84 31.72
N LYS A 600 -20.42 33.97 32.38
CA LYS A 600 -20.49 34.20 33.83
C LYS A 600 -20.12 32.96 34.65
N GLU A 601 -20.62 31.80 34.27
CA GLU A 601 -20.46 30.55 35.05
C GLU A 601 -19.28 29.70 34.56
N TYR A 602 -18.49 30.17 33.60
CA TYR A 602 -17.39 29.42 32.98
C TYR A 602 -16.47 28.74 33.99
N ASP A 603 -15.99 29.46 35.01
CA ASP A 603 -15.06 28.90 35.99
C ASP A 603 -15.68 27.78 36.84
N THR A 604 -16.98 27.88 37.12
CA THR A 604 -17.74 26.85 37.83
C THR A 604 -17.92 25.62 36.95
N LEU A 605 -18.34 25.85 35.70
CA LEU A 605 -18.54 24.81 34.67
C LEU A 605 -17.23 24.13 34.27
N TYR A 606 -16.11 24.84 34.29
CA TYR A 606 -14.82 24.23 33.99
C TYR A 606 -14.35 23.32 35.13
N LYS A 607 -14.56 23.73 36.39
CA LYS A 607 -14.16 22.94 37.58
C LYS A 607 -14.94 21.64 37.74
N ASN A 608 -16.18 21.58 37.27
CA ASN A 608 -16.98 20.36 37.29
C ASN A 608 -16.90 19.58 35.96
N ASN A 609 -15.91 19.85 35.10
CA ASN A 609 -15.75 19.21 33.78
C ASN A 609 -16.99 19.34 32.88
N PHE A 610 -17.72 20.45 32.98
CA PHE A 610 -18.96 20.73 32.25
C PHE A 610 -20.06 19.69 32.51
N ASP A 611 -20.04 19.04 33.67
CA ASP A 611 -21.06 18.07 34.06
C ASP A 611 -22.45 18.70 34.04
N GLY A 612 -23.42 17.97 33.47
CA GLY A 612 -24.79 18.45 33.25
C GLY A 612 -25.00 19.32 32.01
N ILE A 613 -23.96 19.64 31.23
CA ILE A 613 -24.10 20.34 29.95
C ILE A 613 -24.10 19.35 28.77
N THR A 614 -25.11 19.46 27.91
CA THR A 614 -25.15 18.70 26.65
C THR A 614 -24.25 19.37 25.61
N VAL A 615 -23.17 18.68 25.22
CA VAL A 615 -22.23 19.14 24.20
C VAL A 615 -22.60 18.57 22.84
N LYS A 616 -22.91 19.46 21.89
CA LYS A 616 -23.29 19.11 20.52
C LYS A 616 -22.09 18.74 19.64
N TYR A 617 -21.00 19.48 19.79
CA TYR A 617 -19.75 19.33 19.03
C TYR A 617 -18.57 19.12 19.99
N PRO A 618 -18.40 17.90 20.54
CA PRO A 618 -17.42 17.63 21.60
C PRO A 618 -15.97 17.93 21.22
N ILE A 619 -15.52 17.56 20.02
CA ILE A 619 -14.12 17.74 19.59
C ILE A 619 -13.80 19.23 19.49
N SER A 620 -14.66 20.00 18.83
CA SER A 620 -14.52 21.45 18.67
C SER A 620 -14.64 22.18 20.01
N PHE A 621 -15.56 21.76 20.87
CA PHE A 621 -15.75 22.37 22.19
C PHE A 621 -14.52 22.20 23.09
N GLU A 622 -13.94 20.99 23.13
CA GLU A 622 -12.72 20.72 23.89
C GLU A 622 -11.58 21.63 23.42
N LYS A 623 -11.39 21.75 22.09
CA LYS A 623 -10.38 22.63 21.50
C LYS A 623 -10.59 24.10 21.87
N LEU A 624 -11.81 24.61 21.72
CA LEU A 624 -12.15 26.00 22.03
C LEU A 624 -11.92 26.32 23.52
N THR A 625 -12.30 25.41 24.41
CA THR A 625 -12.09 25.52 25.86
C THR A 625 -10.60 25.62 26.19
N ARG A 626 -9.76 24.80 25.56
CA ARG A 626 -8.30 24.87 25.72
C ARG A 626 -7.71 26.17 25.22
N MET A 627 -8.05 26.57 23.99
CA MET A 627 -7.58 27.83 23.40
C MET A 627 -7.97 29.02 24.29
N TYR A 628 -9.18 28.98 24.86
CA TYR A 628 -9.67 30.01 25.77
C TYR A 628 -8.84 30.06 27.05
N LYS A 629 -8.58 28.93 27.70
CA LYS A 629 -7.71 28.86 28.88
C LYS A 629 -6.30 29.35 28.57
N ASN A 630 -5.73 28.93 27.44
CA ASN A 630 -4.40 29.31 27.03
C ASN A 630 -4.29 30.83 26.79
N VAL A 631 -5.26 31.43 26.10
CA VAL A 631 -5.24 32.88 25.84
C VAL A 631 -5.41 33.71 27.10
N LEU A 632 -6.15 33.21 28.10
CA LEU A 632 -6.28 33.86 29.40
C LEU A 632 -4.98 33.81 30.20
N ALA A 633 -4.28 32.67 30.16
CA ALA A 633 -3.03 32.47 30.90
C ALA A 633 -1.84 33.20 30.24
N ASN A 634 -1.67 33.05 28.93
CA ASN A 634 -0.47 33.47 28.20
C ASN A 634 -0.67 34.74 27.38
N GLY A 635 -1.89 35.28 27.30
CA GLY A 635 -2.21 36.50 26.54
C GLY A 635 -2.26 36.32 25.01
N PHE A 636 -1.92 35.13 24.52
CA PHE A 636 -1.93 34.72 23.12
C PHE A 636 -2.30 33.24 23.01
N THR A 637 -2.98 32.86 21.93
CA THR A 637 -3.17 31.46 21.55
C THR A 637 -3.24 31.34 20.04
N SER A 638 -2.91 30.16 19.52
CA SER A 638 -3.17 29.73 18.16
C SER A 638 -3.89 28.37 18.20
N TYR A 639 -4.24 27.83 17.04
CA TYR A 639 -4.70 26.44 16.90
C TYR A 639 -3.58 25.41 17.09
N ALA A 640 -2.32 25.83 16.93
CA ALA A 640 -1.16 25.01 17.24
C ALA A 640 -0.66 25.42 18.62
N GLU A 641 -1.49 25.29 19.65
CA GLU A 641 -1.08 25.48 21.03
C GLU A 641 -0.48 24.19 21.62
N ALA A 642 0.68 24.32 22.25
CA ALA A 642 1.34 23.25 23.00
C ALA A 642 0.66 23.04 24.36
#